data_AF-A0A6Q2WXV5-F1
#
_entry.id   AF-A0A6Q2WXV5-F1
#
_cell.length_a   1.000
_cell.length_b   1.000
_cell.length_c   1.000
_cell.angle_alpha   90.00
_cell.angle_beta   90.00
_cell.angle_gamma   90.00
#
_symmetry.space_group_name_H-M   'P 1'
#
loop_
_entity.id
_entity.type
_entity.pdbx_description
1 polymer ?
#
loop_
_entity_poly.entity_id
_entity_poly.type
_entity_poly.pdbx_seq_one_letter_code
_entity_poly.pdbx_strand_id
1 'polypeptide(L)'
;MAANRRVQLLLLLMSASFCLCTVQGLKVPSSNGNGNGLGNQQVNPPAPVNIIRQPGPGNNVPVAPAAAMTQPRRATGWKLAEEQACRDDLTRLCPKHTWSNNLAVLECLQDRKEETEIAVDCNHLLWNYKLNLTTDPKFESVAVEVCKSTITEIKECEEEERGKGYLVSCLVDHRGNISEYQCHQYITKMTSIVFSDYRLICGFMDKCRDDINRLHCGSINVGDKDIHSQGKVLACLEKALVQEAEQQDQTHPIREECKRSIMRVAELSSDDFHLDRYLYFSCRDDRERFCENTQAGEGKVYKCLFNHKFEEAMSEKCRDALTTRQKLIAQDYKVSYSLAKACKADLRKYRCNLDTNMPRAREARLSYLLLCLESAVHRGRTVSGDCQGEMLEYRRMLMEDFSLSPEIVLHCRGDIETHCSGLHRKGRTLHCLMRVGRGEKASAVDGLCQSALQALIQSADPGSDYRIDRALNEACESVIQTACKHIRSGDPMILSCLMEHLYTEKMVEDCEHRLLELQYFISRDWKLDPVLYKKCQGDAARLCHTHGWNETSQMMPAGAVFSCLYRHAYRTEDQGRRPGEEHLSRDCKMEVQRILHQRALDVKLDPDLQKRCMTDLGKWCSDKTDTGQELECLQDHLEDLVSACREVVGNLTELESEDIQIEALLMRACEPVIQSHCHDVADNQVDMGDLMECLVQNKHQKEMNDKCTVGVTHFQLIQMKDFRFSYKFKMACKEDVLKLCPNIKKKVDVVVCLSTTVRNDTLQDLKEQRVALKCRKQLRVEELEMSEDIRLEPELYDACKADIGRLCSSVAFGNAQVMECLKEAKKQLSQRCHQRVFKLQEVEMMDPELDYQLMRVCKQMIKRFCSDADARSMLQCLKQNKNSELMDPKCKQMITKRQITQNTDFRLNPVLRKACKADIPKFCQPILNKASDDSELEGQVIGCLKLKYADQRLSPDCEDQIRVILQESALDYRLDPQLQIHCTDEISRLCAEEAAAQEQAGQVEECLKFNLLKIKQDTCKKEVLNMLKESKADIFVDPVLHTACALDLKHHCAAITPGRGRQMSCLLESVQDKRVRLQPECKKRLQDRIDMWSFAAKVAPAEGFSDLAVQVMTSPSKNYILLIMAMGVMTLFLFGLLCGRITKRVTRELKDR
;
A
#
# COMPACT_ATOMS: atom_id res chain seq x y z
N MET A 1 -43.77 28.84 -16.74
CA MET A 1 -45.20 28.49 -16.54
C MET A 1 -45.26 27.43 -15.44
N ALA A 2 -46.27 27.45 -14.59
CA ALA A 2 -46.38 26.54 -13.44
C ALA A 2 -47.16 25.26 -13.78
N ALA A 3 -46.88 24.16 -13.07
CA ALA A 3 -47.92 23.30 -12.47
C ALA A 3 -47.33 22.24 -11.51
N ASN A 4 -47.94 22.11 -10.34
CA ASN A 4 -47.72 21.02 -9.38
C ASN A 4 -48.38 19.71 -9.83
N ARG A 5 -47.94 18.58 -9.26
CA ARG A 5 -48.88 17.56 -8.76
C ARG A 5 -48.34 16.80 -7.53
N ARG A 6 -49.10 16.86 -6.43
CA ARG A 6 -49.08 15.93 -5.28
C ARG A 6 -50.32 15.03 -5.37
N VAL A 7 -50.31 13.88 -4.68
CA VAL A 7 -51.40 13.19 -3.94
C VAL A 7 -50.88 11.78 -3.57
N GLN A 8 -50.60 11.44 -2.30
CA GLN A 8 -51.48 11.01 -1.18
C GLN A 8 -51.66 9.47 -1.19
N LEU A 9 -50.96 8.69 -0.34
CA LEU A 9 -51.19 8.40 1.10
C LEU A 9 -52.22 7.28 1.37
N LEU A 10 -51.80 6.24 2.09
CA LEU A 10 -52.66 5.30 2.83
C LEU A 10 -51.90 4.74 4.06
N LEU A 11 -52.65 4.35 5.09
CA LEU A 11 -52.24 4.18 6.49
C LEU A 11 -52.90 2.91 7.10
N LEU A 12 -52.56 2.58 8.37
CA LEU A 12 -53.06 1.51 9.28
C LEU A 12 -52.09 0.31 9.39
N LEU A 13 -51.49 -0.09 10.53
CA LEU A 13 -51.65 0.12 12.00
C LEU A 13 -52.73 -0.77 12.70
N MET A 14 -52.29 -1.42 13.81
CA MET A 14 -53.02 -2.05 14.94
C MET A 14 -53.13 -3.60 15.07
N SER A 15 -52.16 -4.17 15.81
CA SER A 15 -52.25 -4.95 17.07
C SER A 15 -53.32 -6.02 17.43
N ALA A 16 -52.84 -6.98 18.25
CA ALA A 16 -53.52 -7.86 19.23
C ALA A 16 -54.33 -9.07 18.71
N SER A 17 -54.47 -10.23 19.38
CA SER A 17 -53.81 -10.98 20.48
C SER A 17 -54.81 -12.06 20.94
N PHE A 18 -54.50 -13.37 20.91
CA PHE A 18 -55.12 -14.45 21.72
C PHE A 18 -54.26 -15.72 21.50
N CYS A 19 -53.52 -16.34 22.45
CA CYS A 19 -53.74 -16.78 23.85
C CYS A 19 -54.17 -18.26 23.96
N LEU A 20 -53.32 -19.07 24.63
CA LEU A 20 -53.54 -20.31 25.41
C LEU A 20 -52.11 -20.94 25.62
N CYS A 21 -51.50 -20.95 26.81
CA CYS A 21 -51.76 -21.80 27.99
C CYS A 21 -51.50 -23.30 27.72
N THR A 22 -50.86 -24.13 28.58
CA THR A 22 -50.41 -24.06 30.00
C THR A 22 -49.63 -25.37 30.33
N VAL A 23 -48.77 -25.56 31.36
CA VAL A 23 -47.85 -24.72 32.19
C VAL A 23 -47.21 -25.63 33.28
N GLN A 24 -45.91 -25.43 33.63
CA GLN A 24 -45.23 -25.61 34.95
C GLN A 24 -43.74 -25.95 34.74
N GLY A 25 -42.75 -25.51 35.54
CA GLY A 25 -42.65 -24.68 36.75
C GLY A 25 -41.20 -24.79 37.27
N LEU A 26 -40.59 -23.93 38.09
CA LEU A 26 -41.01 -22.75 38.86
C LEU A 26 -39.79 -21.78 38.96
N LYS A 27 -40.03 -20.52 39.34
CA LYS A 27 -39.04 -19.43 39.25
C LYS A 27 -38.48 -18.99 40.61
N VAL A 28 -37.27 -18.42 40.54
CA VAL A 28 -36.64 -17.50 41.52
C VAL A 28 -37.55 -16.29 41.83
N PRO A 29 -37.29 -15.48 42.88
CA PRO A 29 -36.56 -14.23 42.60
C PRO A 29 -35.59 -13.77 43.72
N SER A 30 -34.86 -12.69 43.43
CA SER A 30 -33.82 -12.08 44.26
C SER A 30 -34.23 -10.67 44.75
N SER A 31 -33.43 -10.11 45.66
CA SER A 31 -33.29 -8.68 46.03
C SER A 31 -33.94 -8.15 47.33
N ASN A 32 -33.05 -7.64 48.20
CA ASN A 32 -33.15 -6.54 49.17
C ASN A 32 -34.31 -6.42 50.19
N GLY A 33 -33.94 -6.25 51.47
CA GLY A 33 -34.79 -5.60 52.48
C GLY A 33 -34.41 -5.88 53.95
N ASN A 34 -33.98 -4.86 54.70
CA ASN A 34 -33.74 -4.88 56.16
C ASN A 34 -35.00 -5.23 56.98
N GLY A 35 -34.86 -5.77 58.22
CA GLY A 35 -35.96 -5.71 59.20
C GLY A 35 -35.94 -6.57 60.47
N ASN A 36 -34.98 -6.34 61.39
CA ASN A 36 -34.97 -6.59 62.85
C ASN A 36 -36.08 -7.41 63.59
N GLY A 37 -35.61 -8.28 64.50
CA GLY A 37 -36.14 -8.49 65.86
C GLY A 37 -35.03 -9.11 66.75
N LEU A 38 -34.46 -8.42 67.75
CA LEU A 38 -34.96 -8.21 69.13
C LEU A 38 -35.18 -9.53 69.88
N GLY A 39 -34.52 -9.85 71.01
CA GLY A 39 -33.46 -9.18 71.80
C GLY A 39 -32.69 -10.27 72.60
N ASN A 40 -31.83 -10.09 73.62
CA ASN A 40 -31.21 -8.99 74.38
C ASN A 40 -30.06 -9.65 75.22
N GLN A 41 -29.04 -9.02 75.84
CA GLN A 41 -28.62 -7.62 75.99
C GLN A 41 -27.10 -7.54 76.37
N GLN A 42 -26.50 -6.34 76.23
CA GLN A 42 -25.59 -5.59 77.15
C GLN A 42 -24.87 -6.32 78.34
N VAL A 43 -23.64 -5.96 78.80
CA VAL A 43 -22.76 -4.77 78.61
C VAL A 43 -21.30 -5.04 79.08
N ASN A 44 -20.38 -4.15 78.68
CA ASN A 44 -18.95 -3.89 79.03
C ASN A 44 -18.26 -4.43 80.34
N PRO A 45 -16.89 -4.45 80.37
CA PRO A 45 -16.06 -5.01 81.46
C PRO A 45 -15.83 -4.08 82.66
N PRO A 46 -15.19 -4.56 83.76
CA PRO A 46 -13.83 -4.09 84.07
C PRO A 46 -12.88 -5.13 84.75
N ALA A 47 -11.62 -4.72 84.93
CA ALA A 47 -10.57 -5.42 85.71
C ALA A 47 -10.60 -4.99 87.21
N PRO A 48 -9.51 -5.13 88.01
CA PRO A 48 -8.63 -6.28 88.34
C PRO A 48 -8.73 -6.63 89.86
N VAL A 49 -7.86 -7.52 90.39
CA VAL A 49 -7.12 -7.37 91.68
C VAL A 49 -6.37 -8.67 92.07
N ASN A 50 -5.16 -8.52 92.63
CA ASN A 50 -4.30 -9.59 93.17
C ASN A 50 -4.87 -10.26 94.44
N ILE A 51 -4.39 -11.46 94.81
CA ILE A 51 -3.71 -11.72 96.12
C ILE A 51 -3.12 -13.15 96.24
N ILE A 52 -1.78 -13.19 96.35
CA ILE A 52 -0.93 -13.94 97.31
C ILE A 52 -1.44 -15.29 97.91
N ARG A 53 -0.72 -16.39 97.62
CA ARG A 53 0.07 -17.24 98.59
C ARG A 53 0.81 -18.35 97.81
N GLN A 54 2.14 -18.53 97.81
CA GLN A 54 3.13 -18.75 98.90
C GLN A 54 2.89 -20.05 99.70
N PRO A 55 3.94 -20.74 100.23
CA PRO A 55 5.08 -21.37 99.53
C PRO A 55 5.37 -22.82 100.03
N GLY A 56 6.43 -23.47 99.54
CA GLY A 56 6.92 -24.77 100.05
C GLY A 56 8.46 -24.91 99.94
N PRO A 57 9.22 -25.12 101.03
CA PRO A 57 10.69 -25.19 101.04
C PRO A 57 11.21 -26.65 101.03
N GLY A 58 12.50 -27.00 100.97
CA GLY A 58 13.75 -26.24 101.00
C GLY A 58 14.89 -27.10 101.58
N ASN A 59 15.96 -26.44 102.06
CA ASN A 59 17.17 -26.96 102.73
C ASN A 59 18.31 -27.47 101.81
N ASN A 60 19.62 -27.21 101.99
CA ASN A 60 20.50 -26.36 102.83
C ASN A 60 21.74 -27.24 103.20
N VAL A 61 22.96 -26.99 102.69
CA VAL A 61 24.06 -26.17 103.33
C VAL A 61 24.87 -27.00 104.37
N PRO A 62 26.16 -26.73 104.76
CA PRO A 62 27.29 -25.95 104.20
C PRO A 62 28.61 -26.78 104.01
N VAL A 63 29.72 -26.14 103.58
CA VAL A 63 30.98 -25.89 104.36
C VAL A 63 32.17 -25.51 103.43
N ALA A 64 32.98 -24.53 103.84
CA ALA A 64 34.17 -23.98 103.17
C ALA A 64 35.48 -24.42 103.93
N PRO A 65 36.75 -24.01 103.62
CA PRO A 65 37.18 -22.75 102.99
C PRO A 65 38.38 -22.79 101.99
N ALA A 66 38.72 -21.57 101.55
CA ALA A 66 39.96 -21.06 100.93
C ALA A 66 41.31 -21.65 101.41
N ALA A 67 42.46 -21.45 100.74
CA ALA A 67 42.79 -21.04 99.36
C ALA A 67 44.32 -21.13 99.14
N ALA A 68 44.78 -21.38 97.90
CA ALA A 68 46.14 -21.00 97.43
C ALA A 68 46.17 -20.96 95.90
N MET A 69 46.57 -19.83 95.32
CA MET A 69 46.62 -19.60 93.86
C MET A 69 47.96 -20.03 93.26
N THR A 70 47.96 -20.55 92.02
CA THR A 70 49.08 -20.30 91.09
C THR A 70 48.70 -20.52 89.62
N GLN A 71 48.94 -19.47 88.82
CA GLN A 71 49.02 -19.40 87.35
C GLN A 71 47.73 -19.56 86.50
N PRO A 72 47.55 -18.71 85.46
CA PRO A 72 46.34 -18.70 84.64
C PRO A 72 46.38 -19.78 83.54
N ARG A 73 45.41 -20.69 83.56
CA ARG A 73 45.11 -21.50 82.37
C ARG A 73 44.45 -20.61 81.31
N ARG A 74 44.86 -20.79 80.05
CA ARG A 74 44.14 -20.25 78.88
C ARG A 74 42.66 -20.64 79.00
N ALA A 75 41.77 -19.67 78.86
CA ALA A 75 40.34 -19.97 78.71
C ALA A 75 40.15 -20.79 77.43
N THR A 76 39.65 -22.01 77.57
CA THR A 76 39.17 -22.81 76.45
C THR A 76 37.96 -22.12 75.85
N GLY A 77 38.11 -21.61 74.62
CA GLY A 77 37.00 -21.00 73.90
C GLY A 77 35.88 -22.01 73.66
N TRP A 78 34.65 -21.61 73.98
CA TRP A 78 33.43 -22.40 73.81
C TRP A 78 33.26 -22.87 72.36
N LYS A 79 32.96 -24.16 72.14
CA LYS A 79 32.78 -24.73 70.80
C LYS A 79 31.40 -25.36 70.57
N LEU A 80 30.78 -25.02 69.43
CA LEU A 80 29.56 -25.65 68.93
C LEU A 80 29.67 -27.18 68.79
N ALA A 81 30.85 -27.69 68.42
CA ALA A 81 31.10 -29.13 68.30
C ALA A 81 31.27 -29.87 69.65
N GLU A 82 31.39 -29.13 70.75
CA GLU A 82 31.48 -29.67 72.11
C GLU A 82 30.13 -29.58 72.85
N GLU A 83 29.15 -28.85 72.31
CA GLU A 83 27.82 -28.65 72.87
C GLU A 83 26.86 -29.81 72.63
N GLN A 84 26.22 -30.27 73.69
CA GLN A 84 25.35 -31.46 73.69
C GLN A 84 24.20 -31.33 72.67
N ALA A 85 23.66 -30.13 72.49
CA ALA A 85 22.54 -29.88 71.58
C ALA A 85 22.88 -30.13 70.10
N CYS A 86 24.12 -29.82 69.66
CA CYS A 86 24.53 -29.91 68.26
C CYS A 86 25.47 -31.07 67.93
N ARG A 87 25.97 -31.81 68.93
CA ARG A 87 27.05 -32.77 68.76
C ARG A 87 26.73 -33.90 67.78
N ASP A 88 25.51 -34.42 67.84
CA ASP A 88 25.08 -35.56 67.02
C ASP A 88 24.84 -35.11 65.57
N ASP A 89 24.21 -33.95 65.37
CA ASP A 89 24.03 -33.32 64.06
C ASP A 89 25.37 -33.01 63.39
N LEU A 90 26.33 -32.45 64.13
CA LEU A 90 27.66 -32.14 63.64
C LEU A 90 28.51 -33.38 63.33
N THR A 91 28.20 -34.52 63.97
CA THR A 91 28.83 -35.82 63.65
C THR A 91 28.23 -36.45 62.40
N ARG A 92 26.95 -36.16 62.11
CA ARG A 92 26.23 -36.69 60.94
C ARG A 92 26.42 -35.83 59.68
N LEU A 93 26.48 -34.50 59.83
CA LEU A 93 26.48 -33.52 58.73
C LEU A 93 27.86 -32.99 58.33
N CYS A 94 28.81 -32.97 59.27
CA CYS A 94 30.05 -32.19 59.14
C CYS A 94 31.33 -33.02 59.38
N PRO A 95 32.35 -32.91 58.49
CA PRO A 95 33.63 -33.57 58.69
C PRO A 95 34.33 -33.10 59.97
N LYS A 96 34.93 -34.02 60.73
CA LYS A 96 35.59 -33.72 62.02
C LYS A 96 36.68 -32.64 61.98
N HIS A 97 37.21 -32.28 60.81
CA HIS A 97 38.19 -31.18 60.69
C HIS A 97 37.55 -29.78 60.83
N THR A 98 36.26 -29.61 60.51
CA THR A 98 35.56 -28.32 60.64
C THR A 98 35.27 -27.97 62.10
N TRP A 99 35.24 -28.98 62.99
CA TRP A 99 35.01 -28.83 64.44
C TRP A 99 36.09 -28.01 65.18
N SER A 100 37.19 -27.68 64.49
CA SER A 100 38.29 -26.87 65.00
C SER A 100 37.90 -25.41 65.27
N ASN A 101 36.89 -24.89 64.56
CA ASN A 101 36.39 -23.52 64.70
C ASN A 101 34.87 -23.46 64.47
N ASN A 102 34.14 -22.80 65.37
CA ASN A 102 32.70 -22.56 65.26
C ASN A 102 32.28 -21.91 63.93
N LEU A 103 33.14 -21.07 63.33
CA LEU A 103 32.84 -20.44 62.05
C LEU A 103 32.83 -21.47 60.89
N ALA A 104 33.77 -22.42 60.89
CA ALA A 104 33.83 -23.51 59.91
C ALA A 104 32.72 -24.56 60.14
N VAL A 105 32.25 -24.69 61.39
CA VAL A 105 31.03 -25.43 61.71
C VAL A 105 29.79 -24.78 61.08
N LEU A 106 29.64 -23.46 61.21
CA LEU A 106 28.51 -22.73 60.60
C LEU A 106 28.52 -22.82 59.07
N GLU A 107 29.69 -22.62 58.46
CA GLU A 107 29.92 -22.72 57.00
C GLU A 107 29.53 -24.12 56.48
N CYS A 108 29.92 -25.19 57.19
CA CYS A 108 29.56 -26.56 56.84
C CYS A 108 28.04 -26.88 56.92
N LEU A 109 27.33 -26.24 57.84
CA LEU A 109 25.88 -26.44 58.03
C LEU A 109 25.02 -25.57 57.10
N GLN A 110 25.60 -24.61 56.38
CA GLN A 110 24.87 -23.59 55.65
C GLN A 110 24.11 -24.12 54.41
N ASP A 111 24.67 -25.13 53.74
CA ASP A 111 24.21 -25.62 52.43
C ASP A 111 23.56 -27.03 52.47
N ARG A 112 23.13 -27.50 53.65
CA ARG A 112 22.56 -28.86 53.79
C ARG A 112 21.07 -28.91 53.42
N LYS A 113 20.66 -30.05 52.87
CA LYS A 113 19.44 -30.20 52.04
C LYS A 113 18.13 -29.90 52.76
N GLU A 114 18.09 -30.11 54.07
CA GLU A 114 16.90 -30.14 54.91
C GLU A 114 17.24 -29.71 56.35
N GLU A 115 16.48 -28.78 56.95
CA GLU A 115 16.57 -28.49 58.40
C GLU A 115 15.84 -29.56 59.24
N THR A 116 15.09 -30.49 58.62
CA THR A 116 14.59 -31.74 59.23
C THR A 116 15.70 -32.67 59.71
N GLU A 117 16.94 -32.42 59.28
CA GLU A 117 18.12 -33.17 59.71
C GLU A 117 18.80 -32.58 60.96
N ILE A 118 18.53 -31.32 61.36
CA ILE A 118 19.15 -30.69 62.55
C ILE A 118 18.13 -30.65 63.68
N ALA A 119 18.52 -31.04 64.89
CA ALA A 119 17.66 -30.99 66.07
C ALA A 119 17.21 -29.54 66.36
N VAL A 120 15.96 -29.36 66.79
CA VAL A 120 15.38 -28.03 67.08
C VAL A 120 16.24 -27.25 68.09
N ASP A 121 16.78 -27.94 69.09
CA ASP A 121 17.66 -27.36 70.11
C ASP A 121 19.02 -26.94 69.52
N CYS A 122 19.58 -27.72 68.58
CA CYS A 122 20.78 -27.31 67.84
C CYS A 122 20.50 -26.10 66.97
N ASN A 123 19.40 -26.10 66.23
CA ASN A 123 19.01 -24.98 65.36
C ASN A 123 18.82 -23.69 66.18
N HIS A 124 18.15 -23.77 67.34
CA HIS A 124 18.04 -22.64 68.27
C HIS A 124 19.40 -22.20 68.84
N LEU A 125 20.31 -23.13 69.14
CA LEU A 125 21.67 -22.80 69.61
C LEU A 125 22.50 -22.10 68.51
N LEU A 126 22.44 -22.61 67.28
CA LEU A 126 23.07 -22.02 66.10
C LEU A 126 22.50 -20.63 65.80
N TRP A 127 21.19 -20.44 65.95
CA TRP A 127 20.51 -19.15 65.80
C TRP A 127 20.95 -18.13 66.87
N ASN A 128 20.95 -18.52 68.14
CA ASN A 128 21.47 -17.68 69.23
C ASN A 128 22.95 -17.33 69.01
N TYR A 129 23.74 -18.30 68.54
CA TYR A 129 25.15 -18.07 68.24
C TYR A 129 25.34 -17.10 67.07
N LYS A 130 24.61 -17.27 65.95
CA LYS A 130 24.64 -16.34 64.80
C LYS A 130 24.23 -14.92 65.19
N LEU A 131 23.16 -14.77 65.98
CA LEU A 131 22.72 -13.47 66.49
C LEU A 131 23.81 -12.81 67.36
N ASN A 132 24.39 -13.58 68.29
CA ASN A 132 25.49 -13.10 69.12
C ASN A 132 26.77 -12.82 68.32
N LEU A 133 27.09 -13.56 67.25
CA LEU A 133 28.24 -13.28 66.39
C LEU A 133 28.18 -11.86 65.80
N THR A 134 26.99 -11.40 65.43
CA THR A 134 26.78 -10.06 64.85
C THR A 134 26.65 -8.94 65.86
N THR A 135 26.36 -9.23 67.13
CA THR A 135 26.24 -8.23 68.21
C THR A 135 27.36 -8.30 69.27
N ASP A 136 28.25 -9.31 69.25
CA ASP A 136 29.39 -9.41 70.17
C ASP A 136 30.47 -8.39 69.75
N PRO A 137 30.83 -7.43 70.63
CA PRO A 137 31.87 -6.43 70.36
C PRO A 137 33.21 -7.00 69.89
N LYS A 138 33.50 -8.29 70.10
CA LYS A 138 34.71 -8.95 69.59
C LYS A 138 34.74 -9.01 68.06
N PHE A 139 33.63 -9.33 67.40
CA PHE A 139 33.60 -9.41 65.93
C PHE A 139 33.67 -8.02 65.29
N GLU A 140 33.08 -7.03 65.97
CA GLU A 140 33.26 -5.63 65.63
C GLU A 140 34.73 -5.19 65.83
N SER A 141 35.39 -5.63 66.91
CA SER A 141 36.82 -5.31 67.13
C SER A 141 37.75 -5.93 66.07
N VAL A 142 37.44 -7.14 65.57
CA VAL A 142 38.15 -7.75 64.44
C VAL A 142 37.89 -6.97 63.15
N ALA A 143 36.68 -6.46 62.93
CA ALA A 143 36.40 -5.57 61.80
C ALA A 143 37.21 -4.26 61.90
N VAL A 144 37.28 -3.63 63.08
CA VAL A 144 38.10 -2.43 63.33
C VAL A 144 39.60 -2.69 63.13
N GLU A 145 40.10 -3.88 63.46
CA GLU A 145 41.50 -4.25 63.25
C GLU A 145 41.82 -4.55 61.78
N VAL A 146 40.99 -5.35 61.10
CA VAL A 146 41.25 -5.86 59.75
C VAL A 146 40.81 -4.89 58.64
N CYS A 147 39.83 -4.01 58.90
CA CYS A 147 39.31 -3.02 57.93
C CYS A 147 39.67 -1.58 58.29
N LYS A 148 40.68 -1.36 59.13
CA LYS A 148 41.03 -0.05 59.70
C LYS A 148 41.16 1.07 58.66
N SER A 149 41.81 0.79 57.53
CA SER A 149 42.00 1.74 56.43
C SER A 149 40.66 2.13 55.79
N THR A 150 39.85 1.12 55.49
CA THR A 150 38.59 1.20 54.77
C THR A 150 37.51 1.91 55.59
N ILE A 151 37.51 1.72 56.92
CA ILE A 151 36.61 2.43 57.84
C ILE A 151 36.88 3.94 57.77
N THR A 152 38.13 4.38 57.78
CA THR A 152 38.48 5.82 57.68
C THR A 152 38.24 6.43 56.28
N GLU A 153 38.09 5.60 55.24
CA GLU A 153 37.73 6.05 53.90
C GLU A 153 36.21 6.19 53.72
N ILE A 154 35.41 5.40 54.45
CA ILE A 154 33.95 5.37 54.39
C ILE A 154 33.37 6.02 55.64
N LYS A 155 33.22 7.35 55.60
CA LYS A 155 32.71 8.16 56.72
C LYS A 155 31.41 7.63 57.34
N GLU A 156 30.49 7.17 56.51
CA GLU A 156 29.22 6.58 56.95
C GLU A 156 29.44 5.40 57.91
N CYS A 157 30.47 4.57 57.69
CA CYS A 157 30.81 3.46 58.58
C CYS A 157 31.71 3.87 59.76
N GLU A 158 32.44 4.99 59.67
CA GLU A 158 33.20 5.54 60.80
C GLU A 158 32.28 6.15 61.88
N GLU A 159 31.14 6.70 61.46
CA GLU A 159 30.13 7.35 62.32
C GLU A 159 29.15 6.36 63.00
N GLU A 160 29.19 5.07 62.66
CA GLU A 160 28.29 4.04 63.21
C GLU A 160 28.48 3.76 64.72
N GLU A 161 27.38 3.49 65.42
CA GLU A 161 27.39 3.25 66.87
C GLU A 161 28.04 1.89 67.23
N ARG A 162 29.16 1.96 67.95
CA ARG A 162 29.96 0.78 68.30
C ARG A 162 29.30 -0.12 69.34
N GLY A 163 29.46 -1.43 69.15
CA GLY A 163 28.89 -2.48 69.99
C GLY A 163 27.45 -2.87 69.65
N LYS A 164 26.91 -2.37 68.53
CA LYS A 164 25.58 -2.75 68.00
C LYS A 164 25.63 -3.61 66.73
N GLY A 165 26.82 -3.89 66.19
CA GLY A 165 26.99 -4.69 64.97
C GLY A 165 26.85 -3.91 63.65
N TYR A 166 26.40 -2.64 63.71
CA TYR A 166 26.14 -1.83 62.52
C TYR A 166 27.39 -1.56 61.67
N LEU A 167 28.56 -1.39 62.28
CA LEU A 167 29.84 -1.25 61.57
C LEU A 167 30.09 -2.40 60.58
N VAL A 168 29.87 -3.64 61.02
CA VAL A 168 30.11 -4.83 60.19
C VAL A 168 29.14 -4.87 59.01
N SER A 169 27.87 -4.54 59.23
CA SER A 169 26.91 -4.47 58.13
C SER A 169 27.14 -3.26 57.21
N CYS A 170 27.61 -2.11 57.71
CA CYS A 170 27.97 -0.96 56.88
C CYS A 170 29.15 -1.28 55.95
N LEU A 171 30.13 -2.06 56.44
CA LEU A 171 31.22 -2.56 55.61
C LEU A 171 30.76 -3.60 54.58
N VAL A 172 29.76 -4.43 54.90
CA VAL A 172 29.11 -5.33 53.93
C VAL A 172 28.38 -4.53 52.84
N ASP A 173 27.62 -3.50 53.22
CA ASP A 173 26.98 -2.56 52.29
C ASP A 173 28.00 -1.92 51.33
N HIS A 174 29.20 -1.63 51.83
CA HIS A 174 30.29 -1.03 51.07
C HIS A 174 31.30 -2.03 50.48
N ARG A 175 31.02 -3.34 50.48
CA ARG A 175 31.91 -4.43 50.00
C ARG A 175 32.57 -4.14 48.64
N GLY A 176 31.84 -3.51 47.72
CA GLY A 176 32.34 -3.15 46.38
C GLY A 176 33.33 -1.98 46.31
N ASN A 177 33.52 -1.24 47.40
CA ASN A 177 34.51 -0.17 47.55
C ASN A 177 35.76 -0.63 48.31
N ILE A 178 35.71 -1.80 48.96
CA ILE A 178 36.82 -2.36 49.76
C ILE A 178 37.91 -2.90 48.82
N SER A 179 39.02 -2.17 48.72
CA SER A 179 40.19 -2.57 47.93
C SER A 179 41.21 -3.40 48.71
N GLU A 180 41.22 -3.30 50.05
CA GLU A 180 42.13 -4.04 50.93
C GLU A 180 41.78 -5.54 50.96
N TYR A 181 42.70 -6.39 50.50
CA TYR A 181 42.46 -7.84 50.34
C TYR A 181 42.03 -8.55 51.64
N GLN A 182 42.66 -8.22 52.78
CA GLN A 182 42.35 -8.87 54.06
C GLN A 182 40.96 -8.47 54.56
N CYS A 183 40.63 -7.18 54.52
CA CYS A 183 39.28 -6.68 54.78
C CYS A 183 38.25 -7.28 53.81
N HIS A 184 38.54 -7.34 52.51
CA HIS A 184 37.65 -7.88 51.50
C HIS A 184 37.35 -9.38 51.72
N GLN A 185 38.35 -10.17 52.12
CA GLN A 185 38.14 -11.58 52.49
C GLN A 185 37.30 -11.73 53.77
N TYR A 186 37.58 -10.92 54.80
CA TYR A 186 36.82 -10.90 56.04
C TYR A 186 35.35 -10.54 55.78
N ILE A 187 35.10 -9.44 55.07
CA ILE A 187 33.76 -8.97 54.72
C ILE A 187 33.05 -9.94 53.77
N THR A 188 33.72 -10.58 52.82
CA THR A 188 33.09 -11.61 51.96
C THR A 188 32.61 -12.81 52.78
N LYS A 189 33.40 -13.30 53.74
CA LYS A 189 32.95 -14.37 54.66
C LYS A 189 31.79 -13.90 55.54
N MET A 190 31.86 -12.67 56.04
CA MET A 190 30.83 -12.09 56.89
C MET A 190 29.53 -11.83 56.12
N THR A 191 29.60 -11.48 54.83
CA THR A 191 28.45 -11.30 53.93
C THR A 191 27.61 -12.57 53.89
N SER A 192 28.24 -13.74 53.70
CA SER A 192 27.54 -15.04 53.69
C SER A 192 26.78 -15.33 55.00
N ILE A 193 27.29 -14.84 56.14
CA ILE A 193 26.66 -14.99 57.46
C ILE A 193 25.53 -13.97 57.65
N VAL A 194 25.76 -12.70 57.30
CA VAL A 194 24.78 -11.59 57.42
C VAL A 194 23.55 -11.84 56.54
N PHE A 195 23.72 -12.26 55.29
CA PHE A 195 22.59 -12.58 54.40
C PHE A 195 21.84 -13.87 54.77
N SER A 196 22.34 -14.65 55.74
CA SER A 196 21.59 -15.81 56.25
C SER A 196 20.39 -15.40 57.14
N ASP A 197 20.36 -14.17 57.67
CA ASP A 197 19.26 -13.59 58.44
C ASP A 197 19.15 -12.07 58.18
N TYR A 198 18.13 -11.65 57.44
CA TYR A 198 17.89 -10.25 57.04
C TYR A 198 17.82 -9.24 58.21
N ARG A 199 17.60 -9.72 59.45
CA ARG A 199 17.61 -8.89 60.66
C ARG A 199 19.00 -8.36 61.02
N LEU A 200 20.04 -8.92 60.40
CA LEU A 200 21.45 -8.59 60.62
C LEU A 200 21.97 -7.53 59.63
N ILE A 201 21.10 -7.04 58.73
CA ILE A 201 21.41 -5.99 57.74
C ILE A 201 21.10 -4.61 58.32
N CYS A 202 22.01 -3.65 58.12
CA CYS A 202 22.11 -2.40 58.90
C CYS A 202 20.78 -1.60 58.95
N GLY A 203 20.15 -1.63 60.12
CA GLY A 203 18.90 -0.92 60.39
C GLY A 203 17.69 -1.38 59.55
N PHE A 204 17.76 -2.49 58.81
CA PHE A 204 16.64 -2.95 57.97
C PHE A 204 15.36 -3.15 58.80
N MET A 205 15.48 -3.85 59.93
CA MET A 205 14.36 -4.13 60.82
C MET A 205 13.77 -2.89 61.49
N ASP A 206 14.51 -1.79 61.55
CA ASP A 206 14.05 -0.55 62.17
C ASP A 206 13.41 0.37 61.10
N LYS A 207 14.03 0.47 59.93
CA LYS A 207 13.48 1.16 58.73
C LYS A 207 12.16 0.53 58.26
N CYS A 208 12.03 -0.79 58.32
CA CYS A 208 10.85 -1.53 57.86
C CYS A 208 9.89 -1.99 58.98
N ARG A 209 10.12 -1.65 60.26
CA ARG A 209 9.36 -2.20 61.40
C ARG A 209 7.84 -2.06 61.23
N ASP A 210 7.41 -0.83 60.92
CA ASP A 210 6.00 -0.49 60.84
C ASP A 210 5.33 -1.10 59.60
N ASP A 211 6.07 -1.23 58.50
CA ASP A 211 5.59 -1.86 57.27
C ASP A 211 5.45 -3.38 57.44
N ILE A 212 6.40 -4.05 58.11
CA ILE A 212 6.30 -5.47 58.48
C ILE A 212 5.07 -5.74 59.34
N ASN A 213 4.82 -4.89 60.33
CA ASN A 213 3.67 -5.04 61.24
C ASN A 213 2.33 -4.78 60.53
N ARG A 214 2.28 -3.74 59.67
CA ARG A 214 1.07 -3.29 58.96
C ARG A 214 0.68 -4.21 57.79
N LEU A 215 1.66 -4.75 57.08
CA LEU A 215 1.45 -5.73 56.00
C LEU A 215 1.36 -7.17 56.51
N HIS A 216 1.48 -7.38 57.83
CA HIS A 216 1.53 -8.70 58.48
C HIS A 216 2.60 -9.65 57.91
N CYS A 217 3.70 -9.11 57.39
CA CYS A 217 4.84 -9.89 56.89
C CYS A 217 5.61 -10.62 58.01
N GLY A 218 5.38 -10.29 59.29
CA GLY A 218 5.96 -10.97 60.44
C GLY A 218 5.26 -12.29 60.78
N SER A 219 6.01 -13.40 60.77
CA SER A 219 5.45 -14.75 60.93
C SER A 219 5.13 -15.13 62.39
N ILE A 220 3.86 -15.42 62.68
CA ILE A 220 3.42 -16.33 63.76
C ILE A 220 2.24 -17.20 63.26
N ASN A 221 2.54 -18.24 62.47
CA ASN A 221 1.56 -19.30 62.17
C ASN A 221 1.87 -20.55 63.00
N VAL A 222 1.02 -20.88 63.96
CA VAL A 222 1.22 -21.98 64.94
C VAL A 222 0.70 -23.33 64.42
N GLY A 223 0.77 -23.57 63.10
CA GLY A 223 0.15 -24.72 62.44
C GLY A 223 0.99 -25.33 61.31
N ASP A 224 1.54 -24.50 60.42
CA ASP A 224 2.38 -24.96 59.32
C ASP A 224 3.84 -25.08 59.75
N LYS A 225 4.38 -26.30 59.67
CA LYS A 225 5.81 -26.61 59.86
C LYS A 225 6.64 -26.16 58.65
N ASP A 226 6.66 -24.86 58.38
CA ASP A 226 7.35 -24.32 57.21
C ASP A 226 8.68 -23.66 57.64
N ILE A 227 9.76 -24.38 57.36
CA ILE A 227 10.96 -24.46 58.20
C ILE A 227 11.91 -23.26 58.07
N HIS A 228 11.68 -22.32 57.15
CA HIS A 228 12.50 -21.12 56.99
C HIS A 228 11.65 -19.84 57.08
N SER A 229 11.63 -19.21 58.25
CA SER A 229 10.78 -18.02 58.53
C SER A 229 11.42 -16.68 58.17
N GLN A 230 12.75 -16.61 58.01
CA GLN A 230 13.49 -15.34 57.93
C GLN A 230 13.42 -14.70 56.54
N GLY A 231 13.80 -15.41 55.48
CA GLY A 231 13.72 -14.89 54.10
C GLY A 231 12.28 -14.57 53.64
N LYS A 232 11.26 -15.14 54.28
CA LYS A 232 9.85 -14.88 53.96
C LYS A 232 9.39 -13.46 54.29
N VAL A 233 9.97 -12.82 55.30
CA VAL A 233 9.61 -11.43 55.65
C VAL A 233 10.07 -10.47 54.56
N LEU A 234 11.31 -10.64 54.09
CA LEU A 234 11.85 -9.90 52.95
C LEU A 234 11.03 -10.17 51.68
N ALA A 235 10.81 -11.44 51.33
CA ALA A 235 10.02 -11.79 50.13
C ALA A 235 8.57 -11.29 50.18
N CYS A 236 7.97 -11.14 51.37
CA CYS A 236 6.66 -10.52 51.57
C CYS A 236 6.72 -9.01 51.30
N LEU A 237 7.73 -8.32 51.83
CA LEU A 237 7.96 -6.89 51.59
C LEU A 237 8.30 -6.59 50.11
N GLU A 238 9.11 -7.43 49.46
CA GLU A 238 9.43 -7.35 48.03
C GLU A 238 8.18 -7.53 47.17
N LYS A 239 7.33 -8.52 47.47
CA LYS A 239 6.04 -8.71 46.78
C LYS A 239 5.11 -7.52 46.98
N ALA A 240 5.05 -6.96 48.19
CA ALA A 240 4.24 -5.77 48.46
C ALA A 240 4.76 -4.53 47.72
N LEU A 241 6.09 -4.32 47.66
CA LEU A 241 6.73 -3.24 46.90
C LEU A 241 6.47 -3.34 45.39
N VAL A 242 6.50 -4.56 44.85
CA VAL A 242 6.14 -4.83 43.46
C VAL A 242 4.65 -4.56 43.21
N GLN A 243 3.76 -5.00 44.12
CA GLN A 243 2.32 -4.76 44.01
C GLN A 243 1.93 -3.28 44.12
N GLU A 244 2.68 -2.48 44.90
CA GLU A 244 2.48 -1.02 44.99
C GLU A 244 2.71 -0.34 43.63
N ALA A 245 3.66 -0.82 42.81
CA ALA A 245 3.87 -0.30 41.46
C ALA A 245 2.76 -0.71 40.47
N GLU A 246 2.02 -1.79 40.74
CA GLU A 246 1.01 -2.38 39.85
C GLU A 246 -0.43 -1.96 40.20
N GLN A 247 -0.63 -1.11 41.21
CA GLN A 247 -1.95 -0.74 41.73
C GLN A 247 -2.02 0.76 42.06
N GLN A 248 -3.02 1.44 41.49
CA GLN A 248 -3.15 2.90 41.60
C GLN A 248 -3.79 3.36 42.92
N ASP A 249 -4.45 2.47 43.66
CA ASP A 249 -5.30 2.79 44.81
C ASP A 249 -5.02 1.84 46.00
N GLN A 250 -3.81 1.91 46.55
CA GLN A 250 -3.44 1.15 47.75
C GLN A 250 -3.71 1.93 49.02
N THR A 251 -4.41 1.29 49.96
CA THR A 251 -4.74 1.85 51.28
C THR A 251 -3.53 2.02 52.20
N HIS A 252 -2.39 1.37 51.91
CA HIS A 252 -1.23 1.29 52.81
C HIS A 252 0.12 1.23 52.06
N PRO A 253 0.59 2.31 51.38
CA PRO A 253 1.86 2.33 50.65
C PRO A 253 3.07 2.20 51.59
N ILE A 254 4.12 1.47 51.17
CA ILE A 254 5.35 1.22 51.96
C ILE A 254 6.09 2.55 52.20
N ARG A 255 6.74 2.71 53.35
CA ARG A 255 7.53 3.93 53.62
C ARG A 255 8.78 3.97 52.75
N GLU A 256 9.10 5.14 52.20
CA GLU A 256 10.25 5.36 51.32
C GLU A 256 11.59 4.88 51.92
N GLU A 257 11.77 4.97 53.24
CA GLU A 257 12.95 4.44 53.94
C GLU A 257 13.00 2.90 53.92
N CYS A 258 11.86 2.23 54.09
CA CYS A 258 11.76 0.79 53.95
C CYS A 258 11.94 0.36 52.48
N LYS A 259 11.33 1.08 51.51
CA LYS A 259 11.54 0.81 50.07
C LYS A 259 13.02 0.81 49.70
N ARG A 260 13.75 1.86 50.09
CA ARG A 260 15.21 1.94 49.89
C ARG A 260 15.94 0.79 50.56
N SER A 261 15.52 0.41 51.78
CA SER A 261 16.11 -0.73 52.48
C SER A 261 15.86 -2.07 51.79
N ILE A 262 14.67 -2.30 51.22
CA ILE A 262 14.33 -3.49 50.41
C ILE A 262 15.19 -3.53 49.15
N MET A 263 15.20 -2.45 48.36
CA MET A 263 15.98 -2.35 47.12
C MET A 263 17.50 -2.50 47.37
N ARG A 264 17.98 -2.02 48.52
CA ARG A 264 19.39 -2.18 48.94
C ARG A 264 19.74 -3.63 49.29
N VAL A 265 18.86 -4.35 49.98
CA VAL A 265 19.04 -5.78 50.25
C VAL A 265 19.00 -6.59 48.95
N ALA A 266 18.13 -6.21 48.01
CA ALA A 266 18.08 -6.79 46.69
C ALA A 266 19.38 -6.51 45.89
N GLU A 267 19.91 -5.29 45.88
CA GLU A 267 21.22 -4.96 45.29
C GLU A 267 22.35 -5.83 45.86
N LEU A 268 22.45 -5.96 47.19
CA LEU A 268 23.57 -6.68 47.82
C LEU A 268 23.50 -8.21 47.63
N SER A 269 22.29 -8.78 47.51
CA SER A 269 22.06 -10.20 47.20
C SER A 269 22.17 -10.56 45.70
N SER A 270 22.49 -9.59 44.84
CA SER A 270 22.51 -9.79 43.38
C SER A 270 23.74 -10.51 42.82
N ASP A 271 24.84 -10.54 43.57
CA ASP A 271 26.11 -11.18 43.17
C ASP A 271 25.97 -12.71 43.10
N ASP A 272 25.36 -13.33 44.13
CA ASP A 272 25.20 -14.78 44.20
C ASP A 272 23.79 -15.15 44.69
N PHE A 273 23.14 -16.09 44.00
CA PHE A 273 21.78 -16.54 44.33
C PHE A 273 21.70 -17.24 45.69
N HIS A 274 22.82 -17.73 46.25
CA HIS A 274 22.88 -18.23 47.63
C HIS A 274 22.60 -17.15 48.69
N LEU A 275 22.81 -15.86 48.36
CA LEU A 275 22.58 -14.73 49.26
C LEU A 275 21.10 -14.32 49.32
N ASP A 276 20.29 -14.72 48.33
CA ASP A 276 18.83 -14.61 48.35
C ASP A 276 18.23 -15.92 48.86
N ARG A 277 18.13 -16.05 50.20
CA ARG A 277 17.72 -17.32 50.84
C ARG A 277 16.30 -17.76 50.45
N TYR A 278 15.39 -16.85 50.11
CA TYR A 278 14.05 -17.21 49.64
C TYR A 278 14.08 -17.75 48.21
N LEU A 279 14.80 -17.09 47.31
CA LEU A 279 14.95 -17.52 45.91
C LEU A 279 15.77 -18.81 45.82
N TYR A 280 16.86 -18.94 46.60
CA TYR A 280 17.66 -20.16 46.68
C TYR A 280 16.79 -21.38 46.95
N PHE A 281 15.99 -21.41 48.03
CA PHE A 281 15.12 -22.56 48.32
C PHE A 281 13.97 -22.72 47.33
N SER A 282 13.50 -21.63 46.71
CA SER A 282 12.46 -21.70 45.68
C SER A 282 12.97 -22.30 44.38
N CYS A 283 14.26 -22.13 44.05
CA CYS A 283 14.87 -22.45 42.76
C CYS A 283 16.00 -23.50 42.79
N ARG A 284 16.42 -24.03 43.96
CA ARG A 284 17.57 -24.95 44.06
C ARG A 284 17.46 -26.15 43.13
N ASP A 285 16.31 -26.81 43.15
CA ASP A 285 16.12 -28.05 42.38
C ASP A 285 15.98 -27.75 40.87
N ASP A 286 15.45 -26.57 40.50
CA ASP A 286 15.47 -26.05 39.13
C ASP A 286 16.89 -25.65 38.68
N ARG A 287 17.72 -25.10 39.59
CA ARG A 287 19.14 -24.79 39.34
C ARG A 287 19.93 -26.04 39.02
N GLU A 288 19.72 -27.14 39.75
CA GLU A 288 20.35 -28.43 39.41
C GLU A 288 19.85 -28.96 38.06
N ARG A 289 18.57 -28.74 37.72
CA ARG A 289 17.98 -29.23 36.47
C ARG A 289 18.44 -28.49 35.21
N PHE A 290 18.55 -27.17 35.28
CA PHE A 290 18.83 -26.31 34.11
C PHE A 290 20.24 -25.71 34.10
N CYS A 291 20.85 -25.53 35.27
CA CYS A 291 22.03 -24.69 35.48
C CYS A 291 23.15 -25.41 36.27
N GLU A 292 23.19 -26.76 36.23
CA GLU A 292 24.15 -27.61 36.95
C GLU A 292 25.61 -27.15 36.77
N ASN A 293 25.98 -26.85 35.52
CA ASN A 293 27.32 -26.42 35.12
C ASN A 293 27.56 -24.90 35.26
N THR A 294 26.56 -24.14 35.70
CA THR A 294 26.69 -22.68 35.90
C THR A 294 27.34 -22.39 37.25
N GLN A 295 28.50 -21.74 37.22
CA GLN A 295 29.20 -21.26 38.41
C GLN A 295 28.39 -20.18 39.14
N ALA A 296 28.39 -20.24 40.47
CA ALA A 296 27.82 -19.22 41.33
C ALA A 296 28.67 -17.93 41.35
N GLY A 297 28.06 -16.82 41.78
CA GLY A 297 28.65 -15.48 41.74
C GLY A 297 28.47 -14.73 40.40
N GLU A 298 28.74 -13.42 40.43
CA GLU A 298 28.59 -12.48 39.31
C GLU A 298 27.19 -12.43 38.65
N GLY A 299 26.14 -12.89 39.33
CA GLY A 299 24.77 -12.96 38.84
C GLY A 299 24.49 -14.10 37.83
N LYS A 300 25.47 -14.97 37.54
CA LYS A 300 25.41 -15.97 36.46
C LYS A 300 24.26 -16.96 36.60
N VAL A 301 23.98 -17.42 37.83
CA VAL A 301 22.89 -18.37 38.10
C VAL A 301 21.53 -17.72 37.88
N TYR A 302 21.33 -16.47 38.30
CA TYR A 302 20.10 -15.72 37.99
C TYR A 302 19.88 -15.63 36.48
N LYS A 303 20.92 -15.26 35.70
CA LYS A 303 20.84 -15.17 34.23
C LYS A 303 20.45 -16.51 33.58
N CYS A 304 21.03 -17.62 34.05
CA CYS A 304 20.65 -18.96 33.57
C CYS A 304 19.19 -19.30 33.91
N LEU A 305 18.76 -19.07 35.16
CA LEU A 305 17.39 -19.33 35.60
C LEU A 305 16.35 -18.47 34.87
N PHE A 306 16.65 -17.20 34.57
CA PHE A 306 15.77 -16.33 33.77
C PHE A 306 15.55 -16.89 32.36
N ASN A 307 16.59 -17.38 31.69
CA ASN A 307 16.47 -17.96 30.35
C ASN A 307 15.58 -19.22 30.30
N HIS A 308 15.51 -19.98 31.40
CA HIS A 308 14.66 -21.17 31.54
C HIS A 308 13.33 -20.90 32.28
N LYS A 309 13.06 -19.66 32.70
CA LYS A 309 11.87 -19.28 33.48
C LYS A 309 10.55 -19.76 32.88
N PHE A 310 10.44 -19.79 31.56
CA PHE A 310 9.21 -20.13 30.84
C PHE A 310 9.08 -21.59 30.39
N GLU A 311 10.10 -22.42 30.66
CA GLU A 311 10.01 -23.86 30.39
C GLU A 311 8.90 -24.52 31.24
N GLU A 312 8.27 -25.57 30.72
CA GLU A 312 7.23 -26.32 31.44
C GLU A 312 7.80 -27.08 32.64
N ALA A 313 9.08 -27.42 32.56
CA ALA A 313 9.85 -28.13 33.57
C ALA A 313 10.26 -27.27 34.79
N MET A 314 10.06 -25.95 34.74
CA MET A 314 10.39 -24.98 35.80
C MET A 314 9.29 -24.94 36.87
N SER A 315 9.66 -25.07 38.15
CA SER A 315 8.68 -25.04 39.25
C SER A 315 7.97 -23.67 39.39
N GLU A 316 6.69 -23.68 39.73
CA GLU A 316 5.93 -22.43 39.93
C GLU A 316 6.49 -21.58 41.09
N LYS A 317 7.03 -22.22 42.15
CA LYS A 317 7.70 -21.50 43.26
C LYS A 317 8.93 -20.75 42.78
N CYS A 318 9.78 -21.37 41.94
CA CYS A 318 10.91 -20.68 41.34
C CYS A 318 10.45 -19.59 40.35
N ARG A 319 9.47 -19.91 39.50
CA ARG A 319 8.89 -18.98 38.52
C ARG A 319 8.39 -17.69 39.19
N ASP A 320 7.69 -17.78 40.31
CA ASP A 320 7.22 -16.65 41.11
C ASP A 320 8.37 -15.84 41.74
N ALA A 321 9.37 -16.52 42.31
CA ALA A 321 10.54 -15.87 42.91
C ALA A 321 11.36 -15.11 41.85
N LEU A 322 11.65 -15.73 40.72
CA LEU A 322 12.31 -15.10 39.57
C LEU A 322 11.50 -13.91 39.02
N THR A 323 10.17 -14.02 38.97
CA THR A 323 9.29 -12.91 38.54
C THR A 323 9.38 -11.73 39.48
N THR A 324 9.29 -11.95 40.80
CA THR A 324 9.45 -10.89 41.81
C THR A 324 10.83 -10.23 41.64
N ARG A 325 11.89 -11.04 41.49
CA ARG A 325 13.26 -10.57 41.28
C ARG A 325 13.43 -9.71 40.02
N GLN A 326 12.86 -10.13 38.89
CA GLN A 326 12.90 -9.35 37.63
C GLN A 326 12.13 -8.03 37.75
N LYS A 327 11.00 -8.00 38.45
CA LYS A 327 10.23 -6.77 38.69
C LYS A 327 10.99 -5.78 39.57
N LEU A 328 11.75 -6.24 40.56
CA LEU A 328 12.68 -5.38 41.31
C LEU A 328 13.79 -4.81 40.40
N ILE A 329 14.35 -5.60 39.49
CA ILE A 329 15.37 -5.12 38.52
C ILE A 329 14.77 -4.07 37.56
N ALA A 330 13.50 -4.18 37.18
CA ALA A 330 12.83 -3.16 36.37
C ALA A 330 12.70 -1.82 37.12
N GLN A 331 12.46 -1.85 38.43
CA GLN A 331 12.39 -0.66 39.30
C GLN A 331 13.76 -0.03 39.60
N ASP A 332 14.80 -0.83 39.89
CA ASP A 332 16.20 -0.35 39.98
C ASP A 332 17.16 -1.34 39.31
N TYR A 333 17.88 -0.89 38.28
CA TYR A 333 18.83 -1.72 37.53
C TYR A 333 19.95 -2.30 38.40
N LYS A 334 20.28 -1.68 39.54
CA LYS A 334 21.34 -2.13 40.45
C LYS A 334 21.04 -3.47 41.12
N VAL A 335 19.77 -3.88 41.16
CA VAL A 335 19.36 -5.21 41.64
C VAL A 335 19.90 -6.34 40.74
N SER A 336 20.45 -6.00 39.56
CA SER A 336 21.24 -6.86 38.71
C SER A 336 22.74 -6.55 38.80
N TYR A 337 23.50 -7.46 39.42
CA TYR A 337 24.96 -7.34 39.51
C TYR A 337 25.63 -7.29 38.13
N SER A 338 25.23 -8.16 37.20
CA SER A 338 25.86 -8.30 35.89
C SER A 338 25.70 -7.01 35.05
N LEU A 339 24.47 -6.48 34.99
CA LEU A 339 24.16 -5.24 34.29
C LEU A 339 24.86 -4.03 34.94
N ALA A 340 24.75 -3.91 36.28
CA ALA A 340 25.35 -2.79 37.02
C ALA A 340 26.88 -2.79 36.91
N LYS A 341 27.53 -3.96 36.90
CA LYS A 341 28.98 -4.13 36.71
C LYS A 341 29.39 -3.79 35.28
N ALA A 342 28.74 -4.39 34.28
CA ALA A 342 29.08 -4.19 32.87
C ALA A 342 28.92 -2.73 32.43
N CYS A 343 27.80 -2.09 32.79
CA CYS A 343 27.51 -0.73 32.35
C CYS A 343 28.14 0.38 33.24
N LYS A 344 28.78 0.05 34.37
CA LYS A 344 29.33 1.03 35.35
C LYS A 344 30.19 2.13 34.73
N ALA A 345 31.04 1.77 33.76
CA ALA A 345 31.92 2.71 33.08
C ALA A 345 31.16 3.60 32.09
N ASP A 346 30.28 3.02 31.27
CA ASP A 346 29.53 3.74 30.25
C ASP A 346 28.49 4.70 30.85
N LEU A 347 27.82 4.30 31.94
CA LEU A 347 26.89 5.17 32.68
C LEU A 347 27.58 6.45 33.18
N ARG A 348 28.79 6.33 33.73
CA ARG A 348 29.63 7.47 34.17
C ARG A 348 30.10 8.32 32.98
N LYS A 349 30.59 7.67 31.93
CA LYS A 349 31.08 8.28 30.68
C LYS A 349 30.00 9.12 29.97
N TYR A 350 28.76 8.63 29.95
CA TYR A 350 27.64 9.27 29.26
C TYR A 350 26.70 10.08 30.18
N ARG A 351 27.00 10.13 31.49
CA ARG A 351 26.23 10.85 32.52
C ARG A 351 24.77 10.41 32.61
N CYS A 352 24.52 9.10 32.54
CA CYS A 352 23.19 8.51 32.76
C CYS A 352 22.80 8.46 34.26
N ASN A 353 23.21 9.47 35.05
CA ASN A 353 22.94 9.60 36.48
C ASN A 353 21.79 10.59 36.71
N LEU A 354 20.97 10.32 37.72
CA LEU A 354 19.68 10.99 37.92
C LEU A 354 19.75 12.37 38.60
N ASP A 355 20.85 12.69 39.29
CA ASP A 355 20.88 13.75 40.33
C ASP A 355 20.85 15.21 39.82
N THR A 356 20.59 15.49 38.53
CA THR A 356 20.68 16.89 38.03
C THR A 356 19.58 17.39 37.07
N ASN A 357 18.83 16.55 36.34
CA ASN A 357 18.05 17.06 35.17
C ASN A 357 16.57 16.64 35.01
N MET A 358 15.95 15.85 35.91
CA MET A 358 14.48 15.63 35.86
C MET A 358 13.84 15.41 37.25
N PRO A 359 12.94 16.31 37.71
CA PRO A 359 12.21 16.14 38.99
C PRO A 359 11.17 15.00 39.01
N ARG A 360 10.89 14.35 37.88
CA ARG A 360 9.87 13.30 37.73
C ARG A 360 10.43 11.87 37.76
N ALA A 361 11.74 11.68 37.62
CA ALA A 361 12.36 10.37 37.67
C ALA A 361 12.70 10.01 39.12
N ARG A 362 11.73 9.44 39.84
CA ARG A 362 12.05 8.67 41.06
C ARG A 362 12.70 7.35 40.63
N GLU A 363 13.85 7.07 41.25
CA GLU A 363 14.62 5.81 41.21
C GLU A 363 15.33 5.45 39.90
N ALA A 364 16.32 4.56 40.02
CA ALA A 364 17.25 4.15 38.97
C ALA A 364 16.65 3.08 38.03
N ARG A 365 15.49 3.41 37.45
CA ARG A 365 14.71 2.52 36.59
C ARG A 365 15.51 1.98 35.40
N LEU A 366 15.31 0.70 35.11
CA LEU A 366 15.94 -0.01 33.98
C LEU A 366 15.63 0.66 32.64
N SER A 367 14.39 1.07 32.40
CA SER A 367 13.97 1.72 31.16
C SER A 367 14.74 3.02 30.89
N TYR A 368 15.01 3.83 31.91
CA TYR A 368 15.82 5.05 31.77
C TYR A 368 17.28 4.74 31.41
N LEU A 369 17.88 3.70 32.02
CA LEU A 369 19.23 3.24 31.68
C LEU A 369 19.32 2.82 30.21
N LEU A 370 18.37 1.98 29.76
CA LEU A 370 18.33 1.47 28.39
C LEU A 370 18.22 2.63 27.38
N LEU A 371 17.25 3.54 27.59
CA LEU A 371 17.04 4.69 26.72
C LEU A 371 18.23 5.69 26.72
N CYS A 372 18.90 5.89 27.87
CA CYS A 372 20.05 6.79 27.96
C CYS A 372 21.26 6.25 27.19
N LEU A 373 21.58 4.97 27.35
CA LEU A 373 22.70 4.33 26.66
C LEU A 373 22.41 4.15 25.16
N GLU A 374 21.17 3.82 24.78
CA GLU A 374 20.77 3.77 23.36
C GLU A 374 20.86 5.14 22.69
N SER A 375 20.43 6.20 23.38
CA SER A 375 20.64 7.57 22.89
C SER A 375 22.13 7.94 22.73
N ALA A 376 23.06 7.23 23.38
CA ALA A 376 24.49 7.40 23.14
C ALA A 376 24.92 6.63 21.87
N VAL A 377 24.48 5.39 21.69
CA VAL A 377 24.74 4.56 20.50
C VAL A 377 24.24 5.24 19.22
N HIS A 378 22.99 5.73 19.19
CA HIS A 378 22.44 6.47 18.04
C HIS A 378 23.20 7.77 17.70
N ARG A 379 23.88 8.38 18.67
CA ARG A 379 24.78 9.55 18.47
C ARG A 379 26.19 9.14 18.00
N GLY A 380 26.40 7.88 17.60
CA GLY A 380 27.69 7.35 17.16
C GLY A 380 28.70 7.16 18.28
N ARG A 381 28.26 7.06 19.54
CA ARG A 381 29.15 6.88 20.70
C ARG A 381 29.28 5.40 21.06
N THR A 382 30.46 4.98 21.52
CA THR A 382 30.79 3.58 21.80
C THR A 382 30.45 3.16 23.24
N VAL A 383 29.36 2.42 23.42
CA VAL A 383 29.10 1.63 24.64
C VAL A 383 29.92 0.33 24.57
N SER A 384 30.36 -0.20 25.71
CA SER A 384 31.11 -1.47 25.78
C SER A 384 30.27 -2.67 25.33
N GLY A 385 30.90 -3.65 24.69
CA GLY A 385 30.22 -4.87 24.21
C GLY A 385 29.58 -5.68 25.34
N ASP A 386 30.21 -5.72 26.51
CA ASP A 386 29.66 -6.39 27.70
C ASP A 386 28.38 -5.70 28.19
N CYS A 387 28.37 -4.36 28.25
CA CYS A 387 27.16 -3.59 28.60
C CYS A 387 26.06 -3.76 27.54
N GLN A 388 26.40 -3.71 26.24
CA GLN A 388 25.43 -3.95 25.16
C GLN A 388 24.83 -5.36 25.22
N GLY A 389 25.64 -6.37 25.55
CA GLY A 389 25.17 -7.76 25.73
C GLY A 389 24.20 -7.92 26.90
N GLU A 390 24.46 -7.23 28.03
CA GLU A 390 23.50 -7.19 29.13
C GLU A 390 22.24 -6.38 28.76
N MET A 391 22.37 -5.22 28.11
CA MET A 391 21.21 -4.44 27.64
C MET A 391 20.28 -5.28 26.75
N LEU A 392 20.82 -6.06 25.81
CA LEU A 392 20.07 -6.95 24.93
C LEU A 392 19.29 -8.04 25.70
N GLU A 393 19.91 -8.61 26.73
CA GLU A 393 19.29 -9.61 27.60
C GLU A 393 18.10 -9.02 28.38
N TYR A 394 18.27 -7.83 28.98
CA TYR A 394 17.18 -7.16 29.70
C TYR A 394 16.06 -6.69 28.77
N ARG A 395 16.38 -6.27 27.54
CA ARG A 395 15.38 -5.98 26.50
C ARG A 395 14.55 -7.21 26.13
N ARG A 396 15.19 -8.37 25.95
CA ARG A 396 14.47 -9.64 25.68
C ARG A 396 13.53 -9.98 26.83
N MET A 397 13.97 -9.88 28.09
CA MET A 397 13.09 -10.18 29.24
C MET A 397 11.85 -9.27 29.28
N LEU A 398 11.98 -7.98 28.95
CA LEU A 398 10.85 -7.05 28.85
C LEU A 398 9.85 -7.42 27.75
N MET A 399 10.30 -8.03 26.63
CA MET A 399 9.44 -8.52 25.55
C MET A 399 8.92 -9.95 25.76
N GLU A 400 9.58 -10.77 26.58
CA GLU A 400 9.07 -12.10 26.94
C GLU A 400 7.98 -12.05 28.02
N ASP A 401 8.02 -11.07 28.93
CA ASP A 401 7.16 -10.97 30.10
C ASP A 401 6.58 -9.56 30.30
N PHE A 402 5.30 -9.39 29.93
CA PHE A 402 4.57 -8.12 30.07
C PHE A 402 4.47 -7.63 31.52
N SER A 403 4.58 -8.54 32.51
CA SER A 403 4.42 -8.18 33.92
C SER A 403 5.60 -7.37 34.47
N LEU A 404 6.71 -7.28 33.72
CA LEU A 404 7.88 -6.48 34.07
C LEU A 404 7.69 -4.98 33.78
N SER A 405 6.63 -4.58 33.06
CA SER A 405 6.23 -3.18 32.93
C SER A 405 4.98 -2.90 33.76
N PRO A 406 5.11 -2.18 34.89
CA PRO A 406 3.97 -1.81 35.72
C PRO A 406 2.92 -1.01 34.95
N GLU A 407 3.34 -0.19 33.98
CA GLU A 407 2.47 0.61 33.13
C GLU A 407 1.52 -0.27 32.28
N ILE A 408 2.00 -1.42 31.78
CA ILE A 408 1.15 -2.41 31.08
C ILE A 408 0.18 -3.08 32.06
N VAL A 409 0.66 -3.52 33.23
CA VAL A 409 -0.16 -4.21 34.25
C VAL A 409 -1.24 -3.30 34.84
N LEU A 410 -1.00 -1.99 34.87
CA LEU A 410 -1.96 -0.96 35.25
C LEU A 410 -2.96 -0.67 34.13
N HIS A 411 -2.47 -0.23 32.96
CA HIS A 411 -3.33 0.36 31.93
C HIS A 411 -3.98 -0.66 30.99
N CYS A 412 -3.36 -1.82 30.76
CA CYS A 412 -3.89 -2.85 29.85
C CYS A 412 -4.68 -3.96 30.56
N ARG A 413 -4.92 -3.89 31.88
CA ARG A 413 -5.53 -4.98 32.66
C ARG A 413 -6.84 -5.49 32.07
N GLY A 414 -7.76 -4.58 31.76
CA GLY A 414 -9.06 -4.93 31.19
C GLY A 414 -8.92 -5.64 29.83
N ASP A 415 -8.02 -5.17 28.97
CA ASP A 415 -7.74 -5.79 27.67
C ASP A 415 -7.11 -7.18 27.80
N ILE A 416 -6.19 -7.35 28.76
CA ILE A 416 -5.56 -8.65 29.06
C ILE A 416 -6.63 -9.67 29.51
N GLU A 417 -7.48 -9.30 30.47
CA GLU A 417 -8.51 -10.17 31.04
C GLU A 417 -9.61 -10.52 30.02
N THR A 418 -9.96 -9.60 29.12
CA THR A 418 -11.06 -9.79 28.16
C THR A 418 -10.65 -10.39 26.81
N HIS A 419 -9.44 -10.11 26.32
CA HIS A 419 -9.00 -10.50 24.98
C HIS A 419 -7.78 -11.44 24.95
N CYS A 420 -6.95 -11.47 26.01
CA CYS A 420 -5.65 -12.16 26.00
C CYS A 420 -5.48 -13.21 27.12
N SER A 421 -6.57 -13.60 27.79
CA SER A 421 -6.57 -14.58 28.88
C SER A 421 -5.90 -15.91 28.49
N GLY A 422 -4.99 -16.42 29.31
CA GLY A 422 -4.29 -17.70 29.06
C GLY A 422 -3.02 -17.59 28.20
N LEU A 423 -2.79 -16.46 27.52
CA LEU A 423 -1.54 -16.17 26.82
C LEU A 423 -0.59 -15.44 27.77
N HIS A 424 0.31 -16.15 28.46
CA HIS A 424 1.16 -15.57 29.52
C HIS A 424 2.69 -15.79 29.37
N ARG A 425 3.16 -16.42 28.28
CA ARG A 425 4.57 -16.84 28.15
C ARG A 425 5.17 -16.43 26.80
N LYS A 426 6.49 -16.19 26.77
CA LYS A 426 7.29 -15.86 25.58
C LYS A 426 6.69 -14.72 24.73
N GLY A 427 6.28 -13.61 25.35
CA GLY A 427 5.80 -12.41 24.63
C GLY A 427 4.42 -12.51 23.97
N ARG A 428 3.75 -13.69 24.03
CA ARG A 428 2.42 -13.89 23.40
C ARG A 428 1.34 -12.94 23.91
N THR A 429 1.42 -12.49 25.17
CA THR A 429 0.51 -11.48 25.73
C THR A 429 0.71 -10.11 25.07
N LEU A 430 1.96 -9.67 24.91
CA LEU A 430 2.27 -8.38 24.29
C LEU A 430 1.81 -8.36 22.84
N HIS A 431 2.10 -9.40 22.08
CA HIS A 431 1.58 -9.56 20.72
C HIS A 431 0.05 -9.59 20.63
N CYS A 432 -0.62 -10.23 21.59
CA CYS A 432 -2.08 -10.17 21.67
C CYS A 432 -2.56 -8.73 21.91
N LEU A 433 -1.94 -7.98 22.82
CA LEU A 433 -2.26 -6.56 23.05
C LEU A 433 -1.96 -5.69 21.81
N MET A 434 -0.83 -5.92 21.13
CA MET A 434 -0.49 -5.26 19.86
C MET A 434 -1.56 -5.53 18.77
N ARG A 435 -2.08 -6.76 18.69
CA ARG A 435 -3.17 -7.14 17.79
C ARG A 435 -4.47 -6.41 18.13
N VAL A 436 -4.85 -6.34 19.41
CA VAL A 436 -6.06 -5.63 19.84
C VAL A 436 -5.94 -4.12 19.55
N GLY A 437 -4.76 -3.53 19.77
CA GLY A 437 -4.46 -2.13 19.42
C GLY A 437 -4.36 -1.83 17.92
N ARG A 438 -4.19 -2.86 17.06
CA ARG A 438 -4.16 -2.78 15.59
C ARG A 438 -5.53 -2.98 14.94
N GLY A 439 -6.44 -3.74 15.55
CA GLY A 439 -7.71 -4.16 14.95
C GLY A 439 -8.82 -3.09 14.91
N GLU A 440 -9.98 -3.44 14.33
CA GLU A 440 -11.19 -2.59 14.33
C GLU A 440 -11.65 -2.16 15.73
N LYS A 441 -11.32 -2.96 16.75
CA LYS A 441 -11.52 -2.65 18.16
C LYS A 441 -10.45 -1.73 18.77
N ALA A 442 -9.65 -1.03 17.97
CA ALA A 442 -8.73 0.02 18.47
C ALA A 442 -9.47 1.14 19.23
N SER A 443 -10.79 1.28 19.07
CA SER A 443 -11.66 2.14 19.90
C SER A 443 -11.98 1.58 21.30
N ALA A 444 -11.58 0.34 21.60
CA ALA A 444 -11.84 -0.35 22.86
C ALA A 444 -10.61 -0.46 23.78
N VAL A 445 -9.39 -0.36 23.22
CA VAL A 445 -8.15 -0.24 24.01
C VAL A 445 -8.10 1.17 24.60
N ASP A 446 -7.85 1.28 25.90
CA ASP A 446 -7.65 2.59 26.53
C ASP A 446 -6.40 3.26 25.92
N GLY A 447 -6.48 4.57 25.64
CA GLY A 447 -5.37 5.34 25.09
C GLY A 447 -4.12 5.28 25.98
N LEU A 448 -4.30 5.02 27.29
CA LEU A 448 -3.23 4.77 28.24
C LEU A 448 -2.54 3.41 28.01
N CYS A 449 -3.27 2.33 27.69
CA CYS A 449 -2.69 1.04 27.34
C CYS A 449 -1.87 1.12 26.05
N GLN A 450 -2.42 1.78 25.02
CA GLN A 450 -1.71 2.00 23.76
C GLN A 450 -0.40 2.80 23.95
N SER A 451 -0.42 3.82 24.82
CA SER A 451 0.79 4.57 25.18
C SER A 451 1.79 3.74 26.00
N ALA A 452 1.31 2.84 26.87
CA ALA A 452 2.17 1.95 27.64
C ALA A 452 2.87 0.92 26.73
N LEU A 453 2.15 0.35 25.75
CA LEU A 453 2.74 -0.52 24.72
C LEU A 453 3.82 0.20 23.91
N GLN A 454 3.57 1.43 23.46
CA GLN A 454 4.57 2.21 22.73
C GLN A 454 5.81 2.50 23.59
N ALA A 455 5.64 2.84 24.87
CA ALA A 455 6.76 3.07 25.80
C ALA A 455 7.58 1.79 26.05
N LEU A 456 6.91 0.64 26.20
CA LEU A 456 7.58 -0.66 26.33
C LEU A 456 8.40 -0.97 25.08
N ILE A 457 7.80 -0.89 23.89
CA ILE A 457 8.47 -1.15 22.60
C ILE A 457 9.67 -0.20 22.41
N GLN A 458 9.56 1.08 22.80
CA GLN A 458 10.69 2.01 22.74
C GLN A 458 11.83 1.64 23.70
N SER A 459 11.53 1.12 24.90
CA SER A 459 12.54 0.70 25.86
C SER A 459 13.21 -0.64 25.51
N ALA A 460 12.41 -1.57 24.97
CA ALA A 460 12.85 -2.88 24.52
C ALA A 460 13.59 -2.84 23.18
N ASP A 461 13.22 -1.92 22.29
CA ASP A 461 13.80 -1.70 20.96
C ASP A 461 13.94 -2.99 20.10
N PRO A 462 12.86 -3.78 19.90
CA PRO A 462 12.89 -4.95 19.01
C PRO A 462 13.10 -4.59 17.53
N GLY A 463 13.03 -3.31 17.17
CA GLY A 463 13.34 -2.81 15.83
C GLY A 463 14.84 -2.86 15.48
N SER A 464 15.73 -2.72 16.48
CA SER A 464 17.18 -2.83 16.27
C SER A 464 17.70 -4.27 16.24
N ASP A 465 17.01 -5.20 16.92
CA ASP A 465 17.31 -6.62 16.84
C ASP A 465 16.04 -7.46 17.06
N TYR A 466 15.51 -8.02 15.98
CA TYR A 466 14.30 -8.87 16.00
C TYR A 466 14.39 -10.05 16.99
N ARG A 467 15.59 -10.48 17.40
CA ARG A 467 15.81 -11.57 18.37
C ARG A 467 15.40 -11.20 19.80
N ILE A 468 15.22 -9.91 20.08
CA ILE A 468 14.62 -9.40 21.32
C ILE A 468 13.16 -9.88 21.41
N ASP A 469 12.46 -9.90 20.27
CA ASP A 469 11.11 -10.44 20.16
C ASP A 469 11.14 -11.94 19.87
N ARG A 470 11.05 -12.73 20.93
CA ARG A 470 11.05 -14.20 20.82
C ARG A 470 9.84 -14.74 20.05
N ALA A 471 8.69 -14.10 20.13
CA ALA A 471 7.48 -14.59 19.47
C ALA A 471 7.54 -14.36 17.96
N LEU A 472 8.06 -13.20 17.53
CA LEU A 472 8.39 -12.93 16.14
C LEU A 472 9.49 -13.87 15.62
N ASN A 473 10.58 -14.03 16.38
CA ASN A 473 11.70 -14.89 16.01
C ASN A 473 11.28 -16.37 15.84
N GLU A 474 10.57 -16.95 16.83
CA GLU A 474 10.06 -18.33 16.74
C GLU A 474 9.07 -18.52 15.56
N ALA A 475 8.30 -17.49 15.18
CA ALA A 475 7.36 -17.55 14.06
C ALA A 475 8.03 -17.40 12.68
N CYS A 476 9.06 -16.55 12.57
CA CYS A 476 9.67 -16.18 11.29
C CYS A 476 10.94 -16.96 10.91
N GLU A 477 11.47 -17.83 11.78
CA GLU A 477 12.70 -18.61 11.55
C GLU A 477 12.76 -19.28 10.17
N SER A 478 11.67 -19.91 9.71
CA SER A 478 11.58 -20.56 8.39
C SER A 478 11.71 -19.57 7.22
N VAL A 479 11.09 -18.40 7.32
CA VAL A 479 11.14 -17.33 6.33
C VAL A 479 12.54 -16.71 6.29
N ILE A 480 13.15 -16.51 7.45
CA ILE A 480 14.52 -15.99 7.58
C ILE A 480 15.53 -16.92 6.91
N GLN A 481 15.45 -18.23 7.18
CA GLN A 481 16.34 -19.23 6.58
C GLN A 481 16.16 -19.39 5.05
N THR A 482 14.94 -19.21 4.53
CA THR A 482 14.63 -19.45 3.10
C THR A 482 14.75 -18.20 2.23
N ALA A 483 14.37 -17.02 2.75
CA ALA A 483 14.38 -15.75 2.02
C ALA A 483 15.52 -14.82 2.46
N CYS A 484 15.67 -14.57 3.76
CA CYS A 484 16.56 -13.53 4.29
C CYS A 484 17.99 -14.00 4.66
N LYS A 485 18.37 -15.24 4.31
CA LYS A 485 19.66 -15.90 4.65
C LYS A 485 20.95 -15.13 4.34
N HIS A 486 20.87 -14.09 3.50
CA HIS A 486 21.99 -13.27 3.07
C HIS A 486 22.28 -12.11 4.04
N ILE A 487 21.33 -11.79 4.92
CA ILE A 487 21.44 -10.77 5.96
C ILE A 487 22.00 -11.42 7.23
N ARG A 488 22.83 -10.69 7.98
CA ARG A 488 23.46 -11.21 9.22
C ARG A 488 22.43 -11.29 10.35
N SER A 489 22.47 -12.35 11.14
CA SER A 489 21.59 -12.52 12.31
C SER A 489 21.80 -11.38 13.31
N GLY A 490 20.72 -10.66 13.63
CA GLY A 490 20.74 -9.47 14.49
C GLY A 490 20.99 -8.15 13.78
N ASP A 491 20.98 -8.14 12.44
CA ASP A 491 20.96 -6.91 11.64
C ASP A 491 19.52 -6.37 11.52
N PRO A 492 19.25 -5.08 11.78
CA PRO A 492 17.93 -4.46 11.61
C PRO A 492 17.29 -4.69 10.23
N MET A 493 18.10 -4.88 9.18
CA MET A 493 17.58 -5.10 7.82
C MET A 493 16.76 -6.40 7.66
N ILE A 494 16.81 -7.32 8.63
CA ILE A 494 15.98 -8.54 8.61
C ILE A 494 14.48 -8.19 8.62
N LEU A 495 14.04 -7.20 9.41
CA LEU A 495 12.63 -6.79 9.43
C LEU A 495 12.19 -6.23 8.07
N SER A 496 13.06 -5.50 7.37
CA SER A 496 12.77 -5.01 6.02
C SER A 496 12.64 -6.14 5.00
N CYS A 497 13.54 -7.13 5.02
CA CYS A 497 13.44 -8.31 4.16
C CYS A 497 12.17 -9.15 4.42
N LEU A 498 11.76 -9.27 5.69
CA LEU A 498 10.49 -9.94 6.02
C LEU A 498 9.28 -9.17 5.47
N MET A 499 9.27 -7.83 5.55
CA MET A 499 8.22 -7.00 4.97
C MET A 499 8.17 -7.07 3.43
N GLU A 500 9.32 -7.09 2.74
CA GLU A 500 9.40 -7.26 1.28
C GLU A 500 8.79 -8.59 0.81
N HIS A 501 8.84 -9.62 1.68
CA HIS A 501 8.31 -10.95 1.42
C HIS A 501 6.88 -11.20 1.93
N LEU A 502 6.22 -10.21 2.54
CA LEU A 502 4.91 -10.33 3.22
C LEU A 502 3.86 -11.09 2.40
N TYR A 503 3.65 -10.72 1.13
CA TYR A 503 2.69 -11.37 0.23
C TYR A 503 3.37 -12.25 -0.83
N THR A 504 4.37 -13.02 -0.41
CA THR A 504 5.02 -14.03 -1.27
C THR A 504 4.77 -15.42 -0.72
N GLU A 505 4.81 -16.44 -1.59
CA GLU A 505 4.64 -17.86 -1.22
C GLU A 505 5.67 -18.37 -0.18
N LYS A 506 6.67 -17.55 0.17
CA LYS A 506 7.67 -17.84 1.21
C LYS A 506 7.22 -17.40 2.61
N MET A 507 6.21 -16.54 2.72
CA MET A 507 5.69 -16.07 4.01
C MET A 507 4.81 -17.15 4.66
N VAL A 508 4.81 -17.19 5.98
CA VAL A 508 3.97 -18.07 6.80
C VAL A 508 3.01 -17.20 7.61
N GLU A 509 1.73 -17.59 7.68
CA GLU A 509 0.65 -16.86 8.37
C GLU A 509 1.02 -16.40 9.79
N ASP A 510 1.63 -17.29 10.60
CA ASP A 510 2.11 -16.95 11.94
C ASP A 510 3.20 -15.85 11.93
N CYS A 511 4.12 -15.88 10.97
CA CYS A 511 5.15 -14.84 10.82
C CYS A 511 4.54 -13.52 10.34
N GLU A 512 3.66 -13.55 9.33
CA GLU A 512 2.92 -12.40 8.81
C GLU A 512 2.19 -11.66 9.94
N HIS A 513 1.45 -12.41 10.76
CA HIS A 513 0.70 -11.85 11.88
C HIS A 513 1.60 -11.19 12.93
N ARG A 514 2.68 -11.85 13.36
CA ARG A 514 3.61 -11.29 14.36
C ARG A 514 4.37 -10.08 13.83
N LEU A 515 4.79 -10.13 12.57
CA LEU A 515 5.49 -9.05 11.90
C LEU A 515 4.61 -7.80 11.80
N LEU A 516 3.37 -7.94 11.36
CA LEU A 516 2.43 -6.82 11.25
C LEU A 516 1.96 -6.26 12.61
N GLU A 517 1.89 -7.10 13.65
CA GLU A 517 1.65 -6.66 15.03
C GLU A 517 2.76 -5.72 15.53
N LEU A 518 4.03 -6.04 15.28
CA LEU A 518 5.16 -5.18 15.67
C LEU A 518 5.30 -3.96 14.73
N GLN A 519 5.24 -4.18 13.41
CA GLN A 519 5.43 -3.15 12.40
C GLN A 519 4.40 -2.02 12.51
N TYR A 520 3.20 -2.31 13.02
CA TYR A 520 2.18 -1.30 13.34
C TYR A 520 2.70 -0.19 14.27
N PHE A 521 3.53 -0.53 15.27
CA PHE A 521 4.11 0.44 16.19
C PHE A 521 5.34 1.12 15.58
N ILE A 522 6.21 0.36 14.91
CA ILE A 522 7.41 0.88 14.22
C ILE A 522 7.01 1.92 13.15
N SER A 523 5.95 1.67 12.37
CA SER A 523 5.53 2.59 11.30
C SER A 523 5.05 3.95 11.83
N ARG A 524 4.59 4.03 13.09
CA ARG A 524 3.96 5.23 13.70
C ARG A 524 4.96 6.16 14.39
N ASP A 525 6.10 5.65 14.85
CA ASP A 525 7.19 6.45 15.41
C ASP A 525 8.52 6.16 14.68
N TRP A 526 8.97 7.14 13.90
CA TRP A 526 10.22 7.08 13.14
C TRP A 526 11.48 6.83 13.99
N LYS A 527 11.41 7.00 15.32
CA LYS A 527 12.49 6.67 16.26
C LYS A 527 12.67 5.16 16.46
N LEU A 528 11.64 4.37 16.17
CA LEU A 528 11.60 2.90 16.31
C LEU A 528 12.08 2.16 15.05
N ASP A 529 12.23 2.85 13.91
CA ASP A 529 12.98 2.32 12.77
C ASP A 529 14.43 2.81 12.87
N PRO A 530 15.38 1.92 13.23
CA PRO A 530 16.76 2.31 13.52
C PRO A 530 17.53 2.71 12.26
N VAL A 531 17.15 2.21 11.08
CA VAL A 531 17.83 2.52 9.81
C VAL A 531 17.41 3.92 9.36
N LEU A 532 16.09 4.17 9.29
CA LEU A 532 15.50 5.47 9.03
C LEU A 532 16.03 6.51 10.02
N TYR A 533 15.95 6.27 11.34
CA TYR A 533 16.43 7.24 12.33
C TYR A 533 17.92 7.55 12.13
N LYS A 534 18.77 6.54 11.95
CA LYS A 534 20.23 6.70 11.75
C LYS A 534 20.58 7.50 10.50
N LYS A 535 19.88 7.28 9.38
CA LYS A 535 20.11 8.00 8.11
C LYS A 535 19.49 9.40 8.12
N CYS A 536 18.32 9.56 8.74
CA CYS A 536 17.52 10.78 8.66
C CYS A 536 17.70 11.77 9.81
N GLN A 537 18.27 11.40 10.96
CA GLN A 537 18.34 12.30 12.14
C GLN A 537 18.99 13.67 11.85
N GLY A 538 19.99 13.73 10.97
CA GLY A 538 20.63 14.99 10.57
C GLY A 538 19.72 15.89 9.72
N ASP A 539 18.96 15.30 8.80
CA ASP A 539 17.99 16.03 7.97
C ASP A 539 16.73 16.41 8.79
N ALA A 540 16.28 15.54 9.70
CA ALA A 540 15.17 15.80 10.61
C ALA A 540 15.46 16.95 11.60
N ALA A 541 16.68 17.03 12.13
CA ALA A 541 17.10 18.15 12.97
C ALA A 541 17.19 19.46 12.17
N ARG A 542 17.71 19.40 10.93
CA ARG A 542 17.95 20.58 10.07
C ARG A 542 16.65 21.14 9.46
N LEU A 543 15.82 20.28 8.89
CA LEU A 543 14.63 20.64 8.10
C LEU A 543 13.33 20.59 8.91
N CYS A 544 13.22 19.64 9.86
CA CYS A 544 12.00 19.37 10.62
C CYS A 544 12.09 19.80 12.10
N HIS A 545 13.19 20.49 12.47
CA HIS A 545 13.46 21.03 13.81
C HIS A 545 13.25 20.01 14.97
N THR A 546 13.61 18.75 14.74
CA THR A 546 13.47 17.70 15.77
C THR A 546 14.55 17.78 16.84
N HIS A 547 14.16 17.66 18.10
CA HIS A 547 15.07 17.57 19.25
C HIS A 547 15.35 16.10 19.60
N GLY A 548 16.52 15.58 19.19
CA GLY A 548 17.11 14.32 19.68
C GLY A 548 16.27 13.03 19.56
N TRP A 549 16.83 11.94 20.08
CA TRP A 549 16.13 10.64 20.18
C TRP A 549 15.30 10.56 21.47
N ASN A 550 15.92 10.89 22.62
CA ASN A 550 15.31 10.76 23.96
C ASN A 550 14.47 11.97 24.42
N GLU A 551 14.43 13.07 23.66
CA GLU A 551 13.56 14.20 23.99
C GLU A 551 12.16 13.92 23.42
N THR A 552 11.21 13.64 24.32
CA THR A 552 9.79 13.58 23.99
C THR A 552 9.28 14.99 23.78
N SER A 553 9.35 15.47 22.55
CA SER A 553 8.59 16.65 22.12
C SER A 553 7.09 16.36 22.28
N GLN A 554 6.50 16.71 23.43
CA GLN A 554 5.05 16.64 23.74
C GLN A 554 4.18 17.53 22.81
N MET A 555 4.76 18.05 21.74
CA MET A 555 4.29 19.15 20.92
C MET A 555 4.16 18.77 19.42
N MET A 556 4.58 17.54 19.04
CA MET A 556 4.50 17.01 17.67
C MET A 556 3.69 15.71 17.66
N PRO A 557 2.63 15.59 16.82
CA PRO A 557 1.87 14.35 16.66
C PRO A 557 2.74 13.18 16.14
N ALA A 558 2.34 11.95 16.46
CA ALA A 558 2.91 10.74 15.85
C ALA A 558 2.87 10.84 14.31
N GLY A 559 3.92 10.36 13.64
CA GLY A 559 4.09 10.48 12.19
C GLY A 559 4.53 11.86 11.64
N ALA A 560 4.39 12.97 12.39
CA ALA A 560 4.62 14.32 11.86
C ALA A 560 6.04 14.56 11.32
N VAL A 561 7.06 13.95 11.93
CA VAL A 561 8.44 14.03 11.44
C VAL A 561 8.59 13.32 10.10
N PHE A 562 8.00 12.13 9.93
CA PHE A 562 8.03 11.40 8.67
C PHE A 562 7.32 12.20 7.57
N SER A 563 6.14 12.77 7.85
CA SER A 563 5.43 13.65 6.89
C SER A 563 6.24 14.90 6.50
N CYS A 564 7.10 15.40 7.37
CA CYS A 564 8.03 16.49 7.06
C CYS A 564 9.19 16.02 6.17
N LEU A 565 9.89 14.93 6.54
CA LEU A 565 10.95 14.34 5.73
C LEU A 565 10.45 13.98 4.33
N TYR A 566 9.27 13.36 4.25
CA TYR A 566 8.56 13.08 3.01
C TYR A 566 8.36 14.34 2.15
N ARG A 567 7.81 15.42 2.72
CA ARG A 567 7.59 16.68 1.99
C ARG A 567 8.89 17.24 1.40
N HIS A 568 10.00 17.14 2.11
CA HIS A 568 11.29 17.63 1.61
C HIS A 568 11.97 16.67 0.60
N ALA A 569 11.53 15.39 0.51
CA ALA A 569 12.10 14.40 -0.41
C ALA A 569 11.58 14.53 -1.86
N TYR A 570 10.36 15.05 -2.02
CA TYR A 570 9.63 15.06 -3.31
C TYR A 570 9.18 16.45 -3.79
N ARG A 571 9.28 17.50 -2.97
CA ARG A 571 8.82 18.85 -3.38
C ARG A 571 9.73 19.46 -4.46
N THR A 572 9.14 19.65 -5.65
CA THR A 572 9.79 20.27 -6.81
C THR A 572 9.73 21.81 -6.77
N GLU A 573 10.53 22.49 -7.61
CA GLU A 573 10.53 23.96 -7.73
C GLU A 573 9.14 24.50 -8.11
N ASP A 574 8.48 23.87 -9.08
CA ASP A 574 7.11 24.19 -9.52
C ASP A 574 6.04 24.00 -8.41
N GLN A 575 6.33 23.25 -7.34
CA GLN A 575 5.46 23.09 -6.16
C GLN A 575 5.72 24.15 -5.07
N GLY A 576 6.20 25.32 -5.47
CA GLY A 576 6.40 26.49 -4.60
C GLY A 576 7.60 26.36 -3.67
N ARG A 577 8.64 25.62 -4.10
CA ARG A 577 9.93 25.56 -3.44
C ARG A 577 10.79 26.74 -3.89
N ARG A 578 11.50 27.37 -2.96
CA ARG A 578 12.33 28.56 -3.27
C ARG A 578 13.72 28.14 -3.76
N PRO A 579 14.30 28.84 -4.75
CA PRO A 579 15.70 28.63 -5.14
C PRO A 579 16.61 28.78 -3.93
N GLY A 580 17.31 27.70 -3.56
CA GLY A 580 18.17 27.64 -2.36
C GLY A 580 17.58 26.91 -1.14
N GLU A 581 16.34 26.40 -1.18
CA GLU A 581 15.84 25.51 -0.12
C GLU A 581 16.58 24.15 -0.14
N GLU A 582 17.11 23.73 1.02
CA GLU A 582 17.95 22.54 1.15
C GLU A 582 17.18 21.23 0.90
N HIS A 583 17.86 20.27 0.27
CA HIS A 583 17.38 18.90 0.05
C HIS A 583 17.60 18.02 1.30
N LEU A 584 16.94 16.86 1.34
CA LEU A 584 17.46 15.74 2.13
C LEU A 584 18.73 15.16 1.52
N SER A 585 19.51 14.48 2.37
CA SER A 585 20.56 13.58 1.94
C SER A 585 19.98 12.41 1.12
N ARG A 586 20.78 11.90 0.16
CA ARG A 586 20.41 10.75 -0.67
C ARG A 586 20.05 9.54 0.19
N ASP A 587 20.83 9.30 1.23
CA ASP A 587 20.63 8.21 2.20
C ASP A 587 19.29 8.31 2.92
N CYS A 588 18.91 9.49 3.43
CA CYS A 588 17.59 9.62 4.06
C CYS A 588 16.44 9.53 3.04
N LYS A 589 16.61 10.05 1.82
CA LYS A 589 15.56 9.92 0.77
C LYS A 589 15.26 8.45 0.46
N MET A 590 16.27 7.60 0.32
CA MET A 590 16.09 6.15 0.10
C MET A 590 15.37 5.47 1.27
N GLU A 591 15.65 5.84 2.52
CA GLU A 591 14.92 5.30 3.68
C GLU A 591 13.47 5.79 3.74
N VAL A 592 13.20 7.05 3.37
CA VAL A 592 11.81 7.55 3.23
C VAL A 592 11.05 6.76 2.16
N GLN A 593 11.68 6.46 1.02
CA GLN A 593 11.13 5.57 -0.02
C GLN A 593 10.80 4.17 0.53
N ARG A 594 11.75 3.51 1.21
CA ARG A 594 11.53 2.20 1.82
C ARG A 594 10.30 2.18 2.74
N ILE A 595 10.15 3.19 3.60
CA ILE A 595 9.03 3.26 4.55
C ILE A 595 7.69 3.52 3.85
N LEU A 596 7.65 4.32 2.78
CA LEU A 596 6.43 4.50 1.98
C LEU A 596 5.99 3.18 1.38
N HIS A 597 6.89 2.46 0.71
CA HIS A 597 6.63 1.13 0.16
C HIS A 597 6.17 0.14 1.24
N GLN A 598 6.84 0.09 2.40
CA GLN A 598 6.40 -0.76 3.52
C GLN A 598 5.02 -0.40 4.10
N ARG A 599 4.59 0.86 4.01
CA ARG A 599 3.24 1.29 4.44
C ARG A 599 2.16 1.02 3.41
N ALA A 600 2.50 1.06 2.11
CA ALA A 600 1.57 0.74 1.03
C ALA A 600 1.14 -0.74 1.06
N LEU A 601 1.99 -1.63 1.58
CA LEU A 601 1.69 -3.06 1.71
C LEU A 601 0.47 -3.40 2.59
N ASP A 602 0.20 -2.69 3.69
CA ASP A 602 -0.97 -2.98 4.54
C ASP A 602 -1.59 -1.65 4.98
N VAL A 603 -2.88 -1.47 4.67
CA VAL A 603 -3.68 -0.29 5.00
C VAL A 603 -3.68 0.07 6.50
N LYS A 604 -3.48 -0.91 7.39
CA LYS A 604 -3.36 -0.73 8.85
C LYS A 604 -1.98 -0.19 9.26
N LEU A 605 -0.99 -0.23 8.36
CA LEU A 605 0.32 0.43 8.56
C LEU A 605 0.28 1.93 8.22
N ASP A 606 -0.65 2.39 7.37
CA ASP A 606 -0.90 3.82 7.16
C ASP A 606 -1.90 4.40 8.19
N PRO A 607 -1.48 5.35 9.05
CA PRO A 607 -2.35 5.88 10.10
C PRO A 607 -3.49 6.78 9.61
N ASP A 608 -3.34 7.47 8.48
CA ASP A 608 -4.39 8.36 7.95
C ASP A 608 -5.47 7.55 7.25
N LEU A 609 -5.09 6.51 6.51
CA LEU A 609 -6.01 5.62 5.82
C LEU A 609 -6.78 4.75 6.82
N GLN A 610 -6.12 4.13 7.80
CA GLN A 610 -6.79 3.43 8.90
C GLN A 610 -7.76 4.36 9.67
N LYS A 611 -7.37 5.60 9.96
CA LYS A 611 -8.24 6.51 10.73
C LYS A 611 -9.48 6.97 9.95
N ARG A 612 -9.40 7.11 8.61
CA ARG A 612 -10.45 7.75 7.81
C ARG A 612 -11.26 6.79 6.94
N CYS A 613 -10.73 5.61 6.61
CA CYS A 613 -11.33 4.67 5.66
C CYS A 613 -11.91 3.37 6.25
N MET A 614 -11.66 3.02 7.52
CA MET A 614 -12.11 1.73 8.08
C MET A 614 -13.64 1.52 7.97
N THR A 615 -14.44 2.58 8.11
CA THR A 615 -15.91 2.49 7.91
C THR A 615 -16.28 2.17 6.46
N ASP A 616 -15.55 2.74 5.48
CA ASP A 616 -15.79 2.49 4.06
C ASP A 616 -15.26 1.12 3.64
N LEU A 617 -14.14 0.65 4.22
CA LEU A 617 -13.62 -0.71 4.03
C LEU A 617 -14.61 -1.77 4.49
N GLY A 618 -15.13 -1.67 5.72
CA GLY A 618 -16.13 -2.62 6.21
C GLY A 618 -17.44 -2.60 5.42
N LYS A 619 -17.75 -1.49 4.74
CA LYS A 619 -18.96 -1.31 3.92
C LYS A 619 -18.82 -1.82 2.48
N TRP A 620 -17.68 -1.59 1.84
CA TRP A 620 -17.49 -1.83 0.40
C TRP A 620 -16.55 -3.00 0.10
N CYS A 621 -15.64 -3.35 1.01
CA CYS A 621 -14.52 -4.29 0.77
C CYS A 621 -14.56 -5.55 1.64
N SER A 622 -15.57 -5.71 2.51
CA SER A 622 -15.65 -6.79 3.51
C SER A 622 -15.72 -8.22 2.94
N ASP A 623 -16.26 -8.41 1.74
CA ASP A 623 -16.45 -9.74 1.13
C ASP A 623 -15.39 -10.12 0.08
N LYS A 624 -14.37 -9.28 -0.18
CA LYS A 624 -13.53 -9.40 -1.39
C LYS A 624 -12.03 -9.13 -1.28
N THR A 625 -11.52 -8.63 -0.16
CA THR A 625 -10.09 -8.29 -0.04
C THR A 625 -9.36 -9.22 0.92
N ASP A 626 -8.38 -9.96 0.39
CA ASP A 626 -7.28 -10.49 1.20
C ASP A 626 -6.42 -9.35 1.75
N THR A 627 -5.56 -9.62 2.74
CA THR A 627 -4.59 -8.63 3.25
C THR A 627 -3.69 -8.10 2.13
N GLY A 628 -3.63 -6.78 1.99
CA GLY A 628 -2.88 -6.07 0.95
C GLY A 628 -3.72 -5.60 -0.24
N GLN A 629 -4.98 -6.04 -0.39
CA GLN A 629 -5.88 -5.60 -1.47
C GLN A 629 -6.86 -4.51 -1.03
N GLU A 630 -6.81 -4.08 0.23
CA GLU A 630 -7.76 -3.10 0.79
C GLU A 630 -7.71 -1.74 0.07
N LEU A 631 -6.52 -1.30 -0.38
CA LEU A 631 -6.36 -0.04 -1.10
C LEU A 631 -6.93 -0.12 -2.53
N GLU A 632 -6.66 -1.21 -3.26
CA GLU A 632 -7.20 -1.45 -4.61
C GLU A 632 -8.73 -1.37 -4.62
N CYS A 633 -9.39 -2.02 -3.65
CA CYS A 633 -10.84 -1.97 -3.50
C CYS A 633 -11.38 -0.56 -3.19
N LEU A 634 -10.67 0.22 -2.36
CA LEU A 634 -11.04 1.62 -2.11
C LEU A 634 -10.86 2.50 -3.36
N GLN A 635 -9.80 2.26 -4.15
CA GLN A 635 -9.58 2.96 -5.42
C GLN A 635 -10.67 2.61 -6.44
N ASP A 636 -11.13 1.36 -6.47
CA ASP A 636 -12.29 0.93 -7.27
C ASP A 636 -13.56 1.69 -6.88
N HIS A 637 -13.84 1.79 -5.58
CA HIS A 637 -15.01 2.47 -5.02
C HIS A 637 -14.84 3.99 -4.75
N LEU A 638 -13.81 4.64 -5.29
CA LEU A 638 -13.46 6.05 -4.99
C LEU A 638 -14.64 7.05 -5.10
N GLU A 639 -15.56 6.86 -6.05
CA GLU A 639 -16.74 7.72 -6.22
C GLU A 639 -17.83 7.51 -5.14
N ASP A 640 -17.81 6.36 -4.46
CA ASP A 640 -18.74 5.93 -3.41
C ASP A 640 -18.23 6.22 -1.97
N LEU A 641 -16.92 6.45 -1.80
CA LEU A 641 -16.28 6.70 -0.49
C LEU A 641 -16.73 8.02 0.15
N VAL A 642 -16.77 8.06 1.48
CA VAL A 642 -16.96 9.31 2.24
C VAL A 642 -15.82 10.29 1.96
N SER A 643 -16.11 11.59 1.91
CA SER A 643 -15.16 12.62 1.47
C SER A 643 -13.79 12.58 2.19
N ALA A 644 -13.78 12.27 3.49
CA ALA A 644 -12.56 12.18 4.29
C ALA A 644 -11.68 10.96 3.93
N CYS A 645 -12.29 9.84 3.53
CA CYS A 645 -11.55 8.68 3.02
C CYS A 645 -11.12 8.92 1.56
N ARG A 646 -12.03 9.43 0.73
CA ARG A 646 -11.78 9.77 -0.68
C ARG A 646 -10.60 10.72 -0.88
N GLU A 647 -10.41 11.68 0.03
CA GLU A 647 -9.25 12.58 0.01
C GLU A 647 -7.94 11.84 0.31
N VAL A 648 -7.91 10.92 1.28
CA VAL A 648 -6.71 10.14 1.61
C VAL A 648 -6.37 9.16 0.49
N VAL A 649 -7.34 8.36 0.03
CA VAL A 649 -7.15 7.39 -1.06
C VAL A 649 -6.71 8.13 -2.32
N GLY A 650 -7.38 9.22 -2.69
CA GLY A 650 -6.99 10.02 -3.86
C GLY A 650 -5.60 10.66 -3.71
N ASN A 651 -5.19 11.08 -2.52
CA ASN A 651 -3.82 11.56 -2.32
C ASN A 651 -2.80 10.41 -2.46
N LEU A 652 -3.10 9.20 -1.97
CA LEU A 652 -2.21 8.04 -2.07
C LEU A 652 -2.06 7.54 -3.52
N THR A 653 -3.17 7.45 -4.27
CA THR A 653 -3.16 7.17 -5.73
C THR A 653 -2.41 8.25 -6.51
N GLU A 654 -2.49 9.52 -6.09
CA GLU A 654 -1.68 10.60 -6.66
C GLU A 654 -0.18 10.37 -6.40
N LEU A 655 0.22 9.73 -5.30
CA LEU A 655 1.62 9.33 -5.02
C LEU A 655 2.07 8.13 -5.84
N GLU A 656 1.25 7.07 -5.92
CA GLU A 656 1.51 5.90 -6.79
C GLU A 656 1.69 6.30 -8.26
N SER A 657 1.06 7.40 -8.69
CA SER A 657 1.23 7.93 -10.05
C SER A 657 2.53 8.71 -10.25
N GLU A 658 3.15 9.20 -9.17
CA GLU A 658 4.46 9.87 -9.17
C GLU A 658 5.58 8.83 -9.08
N ASP A 659 5.44 7.85 -8.18
CA ASP A 659 6.40 6.76 -7.94
C ASP A 659 5.64 5.42 -7.91
N ILE A 660 5.65 4.68 -9.03
CA ILE A 660 4.91 3.41 -9.12
C ILE A 660 5.55 2.29 -8.31
N GLN A 661 6.76 2.49 -7.77
CA GLN A 661 7.40 1.54 -6.85
C GLN A 661 6.64 1.39 -5.53
N ILE A 662 5.72 2.31 -5.23
CA ILE A 662 4.78 2.21 -4.12
C ILE A 662 3.82 1.02 -4.30
N GLU A 663 3.43 0.69 -5.54
CA GLU A 663 2.48 -0.39 -5.83
C GLU A 663 3.19 -1.75 -6.02
N ALA A 664 3.44 -2.39 -4.88
CA ALA A 664 4.30 -3.58 -4.76
C ALA A 664 3.81 -4.81 -5.56
N LEU A 665 2.49 -5.00 -5.69
CA LEU A 665 1.93 -6.15 -6.40
C LEU A 665 2.13 -5.99 -7.91
N LEU A 666 1.88 -4.78 -8.42
CA LEU A 666 2.13 -4.41 -9.81
C LEU A 666 3.62 -4.55 -10.15
N MET A 667 4.51 -3.95 -9.36
CA MET A 667 5.96 -4.03 -9.56
C MET A 667 6.45 -5.47 -9.66
N ARG A 668 6.05 -6.33 -8.72
CA ARG A 668 6.39 -7.76 -8.72
C ARG A 668 5.85 -8.51 -9.94
N ALA A 669 4.66 -8.15 -10.42
CA ALA A 669 4.11 -8.74 -11.65
C ALA A 669 4.88 -8.27 -12.89
N CYS A 670 5.33 -7.02 -12.91
CA CYS A 670 5.95 -6.35 -14.04
C CYS A 670 7.48 -6.52 -14.15
N GLU A 671 8.14 -7.03 -13.10
CA GLU A 671 9.59 -7.26 -13.01
C GLU A 671 10.26 -7.77 -14.31
N PRO A 672 9.72 -8.75 -15.06
CA PRO A 672 10.36 -9.23 -16.30
C PRO A 672 10.45 -8.15 -17.39
N VAL A 673 9.43 -7.30 -17.53
CA VAL A 673 9.41 -6.18 -18.49
C VAL A 673 10.26 -5.03 -18.00
N ILE A 674 10.27 -4.78 -16.69
CA ILE A 674 11.09 -3.74 -16.08
C ILE A 674 12.57 -4.02 -16.40
N GLN A 675 13.04 -5.24 -16.14
CA GLN A 675 14.42 -5.64 -16.44
C GLN A 675 14.74 -5.66 -17.94
N SER A 676 13.82 -6.04 -18.82
CA SER A 676 14.13 -6.20 -20.25
C SER A 676 13.96 -4.93 -21.09
N HIS A 677 13.01 -4.05 -20.73
CA HIS A 677 12.61 -2.89 -21.55
C HIS A 677 12.69 -1.55 -20.81
N CYS A 678 12.62 -1.52 -19.46
CA CYS A 678 12.57 -0.28 -18.67
C CYS A 678 13.75 -0.09 -17.70
N HIS A 679 14.82 -0.87 -17.82
CA HIS A 679 15.98 -0.83 -16.91
C HIS A 679 16.59 0.56 -16.75
N ASP A 680 16.84 1.28 -17.87
CA ASP A 680 17.34 2.66 -17.90
C ASP A 680 16.47 3.65 -17.10
N VAL A 681 15.19 3.33 -16.90
CA VAL A 681 14.22 4.14 -16.15
C VAL A 681 14.15 3.70 -14.69
N ALA A 682 14.15 2.39 -14.44
CA ALA A 682 14.09 1.81 -13.09
C ALA A 682 15.36 2.08 -12.27
N ASP A 683 16.53 2.21 -12.91
CA ASP A 683 17.80 2.56 -12.25
C ASP A 683 17.88 4.06 -11.87
N ASN A 684 16.97 4.92 -12.36
CA ASN A 684 16.91 6.32 -11.95
C ASN A 684 16.24 6.47 -10.59
N GLN A 685 16.95 7.09 -9.64
CA GLN A 685 16.56 7.16 -8.21
C GLN A 685 15.30 8.00 -7.89
N VAL A 686 14.62 8.53 -8.91
CA VAL A 686 13.38 9.29 -8.77
C VAL A 686 12.50 8.95 -9.97
N ASP A 687 11.56 8.03 -9.77
CA ASP A 687 10.43 7.90 -10.70
C ASP A 687 9.57 9.18 -10.60
N MET A 688 9.10 9.65 -11.75
CA MET A 688 8.25 10.83 -11.92
C MET A 688 7.09 10.48 -12.86
N GLY A 689 6.55 9.26 -12.72
CA GLY A 689 5.68 8.60 -13.69
C GLY A 689 6.41 8.17 -14.97
N ASP A 690 7.73 8.00 -14.94
CA ASP A 690 8.54 7.50 -16.06
C ASP A 690 8.43 5.99 -16.20
N LEU A 691 8.44 5.25 -15.08
CA LEU A 691 8.36 3.79 -15.11
C LEU A 691 6.99 3.30 -15.57
N MET A 692 5.91 3.91 -15.08
CA MET A 692 4.54 3.63 -15.54
C MET A 692 4.36 3.96 -17.04
N GLU A 693 4.89 5.08 -17.54
CA GLU A 693 4.83 5.37 -18.98
C GLU A 693 5.58 4.29 -19.80
N CYS A 694 6.75 3.84 -19.34
CA CYS A 694 7.49 2.76 -19.99
C CYS A 694 6.71 1.42 -19.99
N LEU A 695 6.03 1.09 -18.89
CA LEU A 695 5.17 -0.10 -18.78
C LEU A 695 3.97 -0.03 -19.74
N VAL A 696 3.30 1.13 -19.83
CA VAL A 696 2.20 1.36 -20.79
C VAL A 696 2.69 1.24 -22.24
N GLN A 697 3.83 1.86 -22.58
CA GLN A 697 4.42 1.76 -23.92
C GLN A 697 4.82 0.33 -24.31
N ASN A 698 5.11 -0.54 -23.33
CA ASN A 698 5.54 -1.93 -23.53
C ASN A 698 4.48 -2.99 -23.14
N LYS A 699 3.23 -2.57 -22.90
CA LYS A 699 2.05 -3.39 -22.51
C LYS A 699 1.74 -4.60 -23.40
N HIS A 700 2.38 -4.70 -24.58
CA HIS A 700 2.15 -5.75 -25.56
C HIS A 700 3.44 -6.47 -26.00
N GLN A 701 4.54 -6.30 -25.27
CA GLN A 701 5.77 -7.07 -25.46
C GLN A 701 5.59 -8.52 -24.98
N LYS A 702 6.44 -9.44 -25.45
CA LYS A 702 6.34 -10.87 -25.10
C LYS A 702 6.64 -11.14 -23.61
N GLU A 703 7.46 -10.30 -23.01
CA GLU A 703 7.87 -10.38 -21.61
C GLU A 703 6.74 -9.92 -20.66
N MET A 704 5.72 -9.24 -21.20
CA MET A 704 4.54 -8.78 -20.48
C MET A 704 3.60 -9.95 -20.17
N ASN A 705 3.58 -10.41 -18.92
CA ASN A 705 2.67 -11.47 -18.48
C ASN A 705 1.25 -10.94 -18.23
N ASP A 706 0.28 -11.85 -18.16
CA ASP A 706 -1.15 -11.51 -17.96
C ASP A 706 -1.38 -10.70 -16.68
N LYS A 707 -0.65 -10.99 -15.59
CA LYS A 707 -0.79 -10.28 -14.30
C LYS A 707 -0.37 -8.81 -14.41
N CYS A 708 0.79 -8.52 -15.01
CA CYS A 708 1.23 -7.14 -15.23
C CYS A 708 0.34 -6.44 -16.27
N THR A 709 -0.10 -7.13 -17.33
CA THR A 709 -1.05 -6.54 -18.31
C THR A 709 -2.34 -6.10 -17.62
N VAL A 710 -2.90 -6.94 -16.75
CA VAL A 710 -4.09 -6.62 -15.95
C VAL A 710 -3.81 -5.45 -15.02
N GLY A 711 -2.73 -5.49 -14.23
CA GLY A 711 -2.37 -4.43 -13.28
C GLY A 711 -2.10 -3.08 -13.93
N VAL A 712 -1.31 -3.01 -15.01
CA VAL A 712 -1.08 -1.78 -15.79
C VAL A 712 -2.40 -1.24 -16.34
N THR A 713 -3.27 -2.12 -16.85
CA THR A 713 -4.60 -1.70 -17.34
C THR A 713 -5.48 -1.17 -16.21
N HIS A 714 -5.49 -1.83 -15.05
CA HIS A 714 -6.26 -1.41 -13.88
C HIS A 714 -5.80 -0.04 -13.39
N PHE A 715 -4.49 0.20 -13.32
CA PHE A 715 -3.94 1.51 -13.01
C PHE A 715 -4.39 2.57 -14.03
N GLN A 716 -4.29 2.30 -15.35
CA GLN A 716 -4.83 3.20 -16.38
C GLN A 716 -6.33 3.50 -16.20
N LEU A 717 -7.14 2.53 -15.76
CA LEU A 717 -8.56 2.74 -15.46
C LEU A 717 -8.77 3.63 -14.22
N ILE A 718 -7.97 3.46 -13.17
CA ILE A 718 -7.99 4.35 -11.99
C ILE A 718 -7.63 5.78 -12.40
N GLN A 719 -6.60 5.97 -13.23
CA GLN A 719 -6.17 7.29 -13.69
C GLN A 719 -7.30 8.10 -14.34
N MET A 720 -8.30 7.45 -14.93
CA MET A 720 -9.45 8.15 -15.50
C MET A 720 -10.29 8.94 -14.49
N LYS A 721 -10.32 8.49 -13.22
CA LYS A 721 -11.24 8.99 -12.19
C LYS A 721 -10.89 10.41 -11.70
N ASP A 722 -9.62 10.79 -11.68
CA ASP A 722 -9.15 12.15 -11.36
C ASP A 722 -7.88 12.45 -12.16
N PHE A 723 -7.81 13.61 -12.83
CA PHE A 723 -6.65 13.99 -13.66
C PHE A 723 -5.33 14.07 -12.87
N ARG A 724 -5.41 14.21 -11.54
CA ARG A 724 -4.24 14.22 -10.65
C ARG A 724 -3.52 12.87 -10.58
N PHE A 725 -4.21 11.77 -10.89
CA PHE A 725 -3.67 10.41 -10.88
C PHE A 725 -2.83 10.08 -12.13
N SER A 726 -2.70 10.99 -13.09
CA SER A 726 -1.61 10.96 -14.07
C SER A 726 -0.64 12.07 -13.71
N TYR A 727 0.45 11.74 -13.02
CA TYR A 727 1.42 12.72 -12.52
C TYR A 727 1.94 13.63 -13.64
N LYS A 728 2.35 13.04 -14.77
CA LYS A 728 2.85 13.78 -15.93
C LYS A 728 1.81 14.71 -16.52
N PHE A 729 0.55 14.26 -16.66
CA PHE A 729 -0.53 15.11 -17.16
C PHE A 729 -0.86 16.25 -16.19
N LYS A 730 -0.96 15.97 -14.90
CA LYS A 730 -1.08 16.97 -13.83
C LYS A 730 0.04 18.00 -13.92
N MET A 731 1.31 17.58 -13.95
CA MET A 731 2.46 18.50 -13.98
C MET A 731 2.52 19.31 -15.29
N ALA A 732 2.10 18.74 -16.42
CA ALA A 732 2.07 19.45 -17.70
C ALA A 732 0.87 20.41 -17.86
N CYS A 733 -0.31 20.09 -17.30
CA CYS A 733 -1.58 20.73 -17.60
C CYS A 733 -2.30 21.43 -16.43
N LYS A 734 -1.90 21.25 -15.16
CA LYS A 734 -2.66 21.75 -13.98
C LYS A 734 -3.08 23.22 -14.07
N GLU A 735 -2.22 24.11 -14.56
CA GLU A 735 -2.55 25.54 -14.72
C GLU A 735 -3.62 25.77 -15.80
N ASP A 736 -3.50 25.09 -16.94
CA ASP A 736 -4.49 25.15 -18.03
C ASP A 736 -5.84 24.57 -17.59
N VAL A 737 -5.85 23.47 -16.83
CA VAL A 737 -7.08 22.86 -16.26
C VAL A 737 -7.80 23.85 -15.35
N LEU A 738 -7.09 24.44 -14.38
CA LEU A 738 -7.67 25.40 -13.43
C LEU A 738 -8.22 26.67 -14.12
N LYS A 739 -7.66 27.05 -15.27
CA LYS A 739 -8.03 28.24 -16.04
C LYS A 739 -9.14 28.00 -17.07
N LEU A 740 -9.16 26.83 -17.72
CA LEU A 740 -9.99 26.55 -18.89
C LEU A 740 -11.11 25.53 -18.63
N CYS A 741 -10.94 24.65 -17.64
CA CYS A 741 -11.83 23.52 -17.35
C CYS A 741 -12.34 23.54 -15.89
N PRO A 742 -13.01 24.63 -15.44
CA PRO A 742 -13.41 24.79 -14.05
C PRO A 742 -14.42 23.72 -13.58
N ASN A 743 -14.23 23.24 -12.36
CA ASN A 743 -15.04 22.20 -11.69
C ASN A 743 -14.98 20.79 -12.32
N ILE A 744 -14.10 20.55 -13.30
CA ILE A 744 -13.88 19.22 -13.87
C ILE A 744 -12.75 18.52 -13.11
N LYS A 745 -12.96 17.27 -12.70
CA LYS A 745 -11.93 16.43 -12.04
C LYS A 745 -11.55 15.18 -12.82
N LYS A 746 -12.50 14.49 -13.47
CA LYS A 746 -12.22 13.24 -14.19
C LYS A 746 -11.24 13.51 -15.33
N LYS A 747 -10.20 12.68 -15.47
CA LYS A 747 -9.13 12.85 -16.47
C LYS A 747 -9.70 12.90 -17.89
N VAL A 748 -10.64 12.00 -18.20
CA VAL A 748 -11.36 11.92 -19.48
C VAL A 748 -12.04 13.25 -19.82
N ASP A 749 -12.83 13.80 -18.90
CA ASP A 749 -13.56 15.07 -19.10
C ASP A 749 -12.59 16.26 -19.28
N VAL A 750 -11.46 16.25 -18.57
CA VAL A 750 -10.39 17.25 -18.71
C VAL A 750 -9.72 17.15 -20.09
N VAL A 751 -9.39 15.93 -20.56
CA VAL A 751 -8.82 15.69 -21.89
C VAL A 751 -9.78 16.21 -22.96
N VAL A 752 -11.08 15.87 -22.90
CA VAL A 752 -12.11 16.35 -23.84
C VAL A 752 -12.25 17.88 -23.82
N CYS A 753 -12.17 18.51 -22.64
CA CYS A 753 -12.23 19.97 -22.48
C CYS A 753 -11.03 20.67 -23.13
N LEU A 754 -9.81 20.20 -22.86
CA LEU A 754 -8.58 20.78 -23.40
C LEU A 754 -8.43 20.49 -24.90
N SER A 755 -8.74 19.27 -25.37
CA SER A 755 -8.65 18.94 -26.80
C SER A 755 -9.69 19.69 -27.63
N THR A 756 -10.91 19.86 -27.12
CA THR A 756 -11.92 20.73 -27.74
C THR A 756 -11.43 22.18 -27.84
N THR A 757 -10.72 22.66 -26.81
CA THR A 757 -10.11 24.00 -26.80
C THR A 757 -9.04 24.13 -27.89
N VAL A 758 -8.08 23.20 -27.95
CA VAL A 758 -7.03 23.15 -28.98
C VAL A 758 -7.63 23.04 -30.39
N ARG A 759 -8.59 22.14 -30.58
CA ARG A 759 -9.30 21.97 -31.86
C ARG A 759 -9.96 23.26 -32.32
N ASN A 760 -10.71 23.92 -31.44
CA ASN A 760 -11.41 25.16 -31.78
C ASN A 760 -10.43 26.29 -32.11
N ASP A 761 -9.35 26.45 -31.34
CA ASP A 761 -8.30 27.44 -31.62
C ASP A 761 -7.63 27.19 -32.98
N THR A 762 -7.40 25.92 -33.33
CA THR A 762 -6.79 25.54 -34.63
C THR A 762 -7.77 25.58 -35.80
N LEU A 763 -9.10 25.54 -35.56
CA LEU A 763 -10.11 25.74 -36.60
C LEU A 763 -10.41 27.24 -36.85
N GLN A 764 -10.00 28.12 -35.93
CA GLN A 764 -10.11 29.57 -36.03
C GLN A 764 -8.80 30.23 -36.51
N ASP A 765 -7.79 29.43 -36.89
CA ASP A 765 -6.46 29.87 -37.32
C ASP A 765 -5.80 30.88 -36.35
N LEU A 766 -6.02 30.69 -35.03
CA LEU A 766 -5.41 31.54 -34.00
C LEU A 766 -3.89 31.36 -33.97
N LYS A 767 -3.15 32.47 -34.02
CA LYS A 767 -1.68 32.49 -34.00
C LYS A 767 -1.07 31.86 -32.73
N GLU A 768 -1.76 32.00 -31.60
CA GLU A 768 -1.39 31.40 -30.32
C GLU A 768 -2.58 30.59 -29.80
N GLN A 769 -2.31 29.34 -29.40
CA GLN A 769 -3.31 28.47 -28.80
C GLN A 769 -3.37 28.70 -27.29
N ARG A 770 -4.57 28.65 -26.71
CA ARG A 770 -4.82 28.99 -25.29
C ARG A 770 -4.24 27.99 -24.30
N VAL A 771 -3.97 26.76 -24.75
CA VAL A 771 -3.36 25.67 -23.97
C VAL A 771 -1.84 25.69 -24.16
N ALA A 772 -1.08 25.60 -23.07
CA ALA A 772 0.38 25.69 -23.09
C ALA A 772 1.02 24.59 -23.93
N LEU A 773 2.20 24.85 -24.52
CA LEU A 773 2.89 23.86 -25.37
C LEU A 773 3.27 22.57 -24.60
N LYS A 774 3.63 22.69 -23.31
CA LYS A 774 3.88 21.53 -22.44
C LYS A 774 2.61 20.68 -22.30
N CYS A 775 1.49 21.31 -21.90
CA CYS A 775 0.22 20.62 -21.77
C CYS A 775 -0.24 19.98 -23.09
N ARG A 776 -0.17 20.70 -24.22
CA ARG A 776 -0.54 20.17 -25.55
C ARG A 776 0.25 18.91 -25.94
N LYS A 777 1.53 18.82 -25.58
CA LYS A 777 2.33 17.60 -25.82
C LYS A 777 1.87 16.44 -24.96
N GLN A 778 1.59 16.64 -23.66
CA GLN A 778 1.14 15.55 -22.80
C GLN A 778 -0.30 15.13 -23.09
N LEU A 779 -1.18 16.09 -23.36
CA LEU A 779 -2.56 15.86 -23.81
C LEU A 779 -2.60 14.93 -25.03
N ARG A 780 -1.64 15.07 -25.95
CA ARG A 780 -1.50 14.21 -27.13
C ARG A 780 -1.18 12.75 -26.81
N VAL A 781 -0.34 12.52 -25.80
CA VAL A 781 -0.02 11.18 -25.29
C VAL A 781 -1.29 10.56 -24.69
N GLU A 782 -2.01 11.33 -23.86
CA GLU A 782 -3.24 10.89 -23.20
C GLU A 782 -4.37 10.57 -24.19
N GLU A 783 -4.57 11.36 -25.24
CA GLU A 783 -5.54 11.07 -26.31
C GLU A 783 -5.21 9.76 -27.07
N LEU A 784 -3.92 9.46 -27.26
CA LEU A 784 -3.46 8.24 -27.94
C LEU A 784 -3.50 7.00 -27.03
N GLU A 785 -3.22 7.16 -25.73
CA GLU A 785 -3.40 6.07 -24.75
C GLU A 785 -4.87 5.71 -24.58
N MET A 786 -5.77 6.70 -24.56
CA MET A 786 -7.21 6.46 -24.50
C MET A 786 -7.75 5.68 -25.72
N SER A 787 -7.15 5.83 -26.91
CA SER A 787 -7.56 5.06 -28.09
C SER A 787 -6.95 3.65 -28.19
N GLU A 788 -6.14 3.22 -27.20
CA GLU A 788 -5.62 1.85 -27.09
C GLU A 788 -6.68 0.82 -26.68
N ASP A 789 -7.60 1.20 -25.78
CA ASP A 789 -8.65 0.30 -25.27
C ASP A 789 -9.97 1.07 -25.14
N ILE A 790 -11.05 0.51 -25.68
CA ILE A 790 -12.40 1.09 -25.59
C ILE A 790 -12.84 1.36 -24.14
N ARG A 791 -12.32 0.60 -23.17
CA ARG A 791 -12.59 0.82 -21.73
C ARG A 791 -12.03 2.15 -21.21
N LEU A 792 -11.05 2.74 -21.90
CA LEU A 792 -10.50 4.07 -21.61
C LEU A 792 -11.33 5.22 -22.21
N GLU A 793 -12.37 4.90 -22.99
CA GLU A 793 -13.41 5.84 -23.46
C GLU A 793 -14.80 5.46 -22.90
N PRO A 794 -15.14 5.88 -21.66
CA PRO A 794 -16.39 5.46 -21.01
C PRO A 794 -17.67 5.73 -21.81
N GLU A 795 -17.78 6.88 -22.47
CA GLU A 795 -18.96 7.23 -23.29
C GLU A 795 -19.14 6.31 -24.51
N LEU A 796 -18.03 5.84 -25.10
CA LEU A 796 -18.03 4.92 -26.24
C LEU A 796 -18.30 3.48 -25.76
N TYR A 797 -17.62 3.06 -24.68
CA TYR A 797 -17.83 1.74 -24.08
C TYR A 797 -19.29 1.53 -23.65
N ASP A 798 -19.88 2.46 -22.89
CA ASP A 798 -21.27 2.35 -22.43
C ASP A 798 -22.29 2.43 -23.58
N ALA A 799 -21.97 3.16 -24.66
CA ALA A 799 -22.79 3.18 -25.86
C ALA A 799 -22.75 1.86 -26.64
N CYS A 800 -21.61 1.16 -26.63
CA CYS A 800 -21.35 -0.04 -27.43
C CYS A 800 -21.39 -1.36 -26.65
N LYS A 801 -21.49 -1.34 -25.32
CA LYS A 801 -21.39 -2.52 -24.43
C LYS A 801 -22.21 -3.73 -24.88
N ALA A 802 -23.45 -3.50 -25.31
CA ALA A 802 -24.34 -4.56 -25.81
C ALA A 802 -23.91 -5.12 -27.18
N ASP A 803 -23.37 -4.28 -28.06
CA ASP A 803 -22.86 -4.69 -29.37
C ASP A 803 -21.51 -5.42 -29.24
N ILE A 804 -20.64 -5.00 -28.32
CA ILE A 804 -19.38 -5.70 -28.01
C ILE A 804 -19.69 -7.15 -27.60
N GLY A 805 -20.61 -7.36 -26.65
CA GLY A 805 -20.98 -8.71 -26.18
C GLY A 805 -21.66 -9.58 -27.24
N ARG A 806 -22.23 -8.99 -28.31
CA ARG A 806 -22.95 -9.70 -29.39
C ARG A 806 -22.10 -9.95 -30.63
N LEU A 807 -21.20 -9.02 -30.97
CA LEU A 807 -20.45 -9.00 -32.23
C LEU A 807 -18.94 -9.19 -32.06
N CYS A 808 -18.39 -8.81 -30.91
CA CYS A 808 -16.94 -8.77 -30.65
C CYS A 808 -16.53 -9.59 -29.40
N SER A 809 -17.36 -10.55 -28.97
CA SER A 809 -17.13 -11.32 -27.74
C SER A 809 -15.89 -12.22 -27.75
N SER A 810 -15.38 -12.56 -28.93
CA SER A 810 -14.13 -13.33 -29.13
C SER A 810 -12.89 -12.43 -29.36
N VAL A 811 -13.03 -11.12 -29.23
CA VAL A 811 -11.95 -10.14 -29.48
C VAL A 811 -11.34 -9.73 -28.14
N ALA A 812 -10.02 -9.74 -28.04
CA ALA A 812 -9.33 -9.29 -26.83
C ALA A 812 -9.43 -7.77 -26.66
N PHE A 813 -9.44 -7.32 -25.40
CA PHE A 813 -9.31 -5.90 -25.10
C PHE A 813 -7.88 -5.39 -25.33
N GLY A 814 -7.75 -4.08 -25.52
CA GLY A 814 -6.49 -3.43 -25.88
C GLY A 814 -6.10 -3.54 -27.37
N ASN A 815 -4.95 -2.96 -27.73
CA ASN A 815 -4.44 -2.83 -29.10
C ASN A 815 -5.46 -2.26 -30.12
N ALA A 816 -6.44 -1.48 -29.65
CA ALA A 816 -7.62 -0.99 -30.37
C ALA A 816 -8.48 -2.10 -31.03
N GLN A 817 -8.32 -3.38 -30.66
CA GLN A 817 -8.94 -4.50 -31.39
C GLN A 817 -10.48 -4.47 -31.33
N VAL A 818 -11.06 -4.19 -30.16
CA VAL A 818 -12.52 -4.06 -30.01
C VAL A 818 -13.06 -2.88 -30.81
N MET A 819 -12.35 -1.75 -30.83
CA MET A 819 -12.74 -0.60 -31.66
C MET A 819 -12.70 -0.95 -33.16
N GLU A 820 -11.67 -1.65 -33.63
CA GLU A 820 -11.59 -2.11 -35.02
C GLU A 820 -12.68 -3.11 -35.39
N CYS A 821 -13.05 -4.02 -34.48
CA CYS A 821 -14.19 -4.93 -34.66
C CYS A 821 -15.51 -4.17 -34.81
N LEU A 822 -15.76 -3.15 -33.97
CA LEU A 822 -16.97 -2.31 -34.09
C LEU A 822 -16.98 -1.51 -35.40
N LYS A 823 -15.84 -0.97 -35.84
CA LYS A 823 -15.71 -0.27 -37.14
C LYS A 823 -15.98 -1.19 -38.33
N GLU A 824 -15.59 -2.47 -38.26
CA GLU A 824 -15.88 -3.48 -39.29
C GLU A 824 -17.35 -3.93 -39.27
N ALA A 825 -17.92 -4.14 -38.07
CA ALA A 825 -19.30 -4.60 -37.89
C ALA A 825 -20.36 -3.48 -38.04
N LYS A 826 -19.98 -2.29 -38.51
CA LYS A 826 -20.79 -1.06 -38.45
C LYS A 826 -22.25 -1.20 -38.87
N LYS A 827 -22.53 -1.91 -39.97
CA LYS A 827 -23.91 -2.15 -40.49
C LYS A 827 -24.82 -2.92 -39.54
N GLN A 828 -24.27 -3.56 -38.51
CA GLN A 828 -25.00 -4.38 -37.54
C GLN A 828 -25.05 -3.74 -36.13
N LEU A 829 -24.43 -2.57 -35.93
CA LEU A 829 -24.42 -1.89 -34.62
C LEU A 829 -25.79 -1.33 -34.26
N SER A 830 -26.05 -1.20 -32.95
CA SER A 830 -27.16 -0.36 -32.46
C SER A 830 -26.95 1.10 -32.86
N GLN A 831 -28.03 1.85 -33.05
CA GLN A 831 -27.97 3.27 -33.45
C GLN A 831 -27.04 4.09 -32.53
N ARG A 832 -27.13 3.90 -31.20
CA ARG A 832 -26.30 4.63 -30.23
C ARG A 832 -24.82 4.31 -30.37
N CYS A 833 -24.46 3.03 -30.56
CA CYS A 833 -23.07 2.64 -30.79
C CYS A 833 -22.55 3.15 -32.14
N HIS A 834 -23.34 2.98 -33.21
CA HIS A 834 -23.00 3.46 -34.55
C HIS A 834 -22.67 4.96 -34.58
N GLN A 835 -23.47 5.80 -33.92
CA GLN A 835 -23.23 7.23 -33.83
C GLN A 835 -21.89 7.56 -33.15
N ARG A 836 -21.53 6.83 -32.08
CA ARG A 836 -20.26 7.05 -31.37
C ARG A 836 -19.05 6.51 -32.13
N VAL A 837 -19.16 5.35 -32.78
CA VAL A 837 -18.11 4.79 -33.65
C VAL A 837 -17.87 5.70 -34.87
N PHE A 838 -18.93 6.22 -35.51
CA PHE A 838 -18.78 7.19 -36.59
C PHE A 838 -18.10 8.47 -36.12
N LYS A 839 -18.39 8.94 -34.90
CA LYS A 839 -17.75 10.13 -34.33
C LYS A 839 -16.27 9.92 -34.02
N LEU A 840 -15.90 8.74 -33.50
CA LEU A 840 -14.50 8.31 -33.33
C LEU A 840 -13.78 8.34 -34.69
N GLN A 841 -14.37 7.75 -35.73
CA GLN A 841 -13.80 7.76 -37.09
C GLN A 841 -13.65 9.18 -37.67
N GLU A 842 -14.56 10.11 -37.38
CA GLU A 842 -14.39 11.51 -37.79
C GLU A 842 -13.16 12.16 -37.12
N VAL A 843 -12.92 11.86 -35.84
CA VAL A 843 -11.75 12.36 -35.09
C VAL A 843 -10.45 11.75 -35.65
N GLU A 844 -10.39 10.42 -35.80
CA GLU A 844 -9.24 9.70 -36.37
C GLU A 844 -8.91 10.18 -37.81
N MET A 845 -9.91 10.49 -38.63
CA MET A 845 -9.68 10.97 -40.00
C MET A 845 -9.26 12.43 -40.06
N MET A 846 -9.73 13.26 -39.13
CA MET A 846 -9.24 14.63 -38.96
C MET A 846 -7.80 14.67 -38.42
N ASP A 847 -7.41 13.66 -37.64
CA ASP A 847 -6.11 13.57 -36.99
C ASP A 847 -5.58 12.13 -36.88
N PRO A 848 -4.89 11.63 -37.93
CA PRO A 848 -4.45 10.23 -38.03
C PRO A 848 -3.47 9.75 -36.96
N GLU A 849 -2.87 10.63 -36.14
CA GLU A 849 -2.05 10.20 -35.01
C GLU A 849 -2.87 9.65 -33.85
N LEU A 850 -4.16 9.97 -33.76
CA LEU A 850 -5.05 9.45 -32.72
C LEU A 850 -5.56 8.04 -33.03
N ASP A 851 -5.37 7.56 -34.25
CA ASP A 851 -5.66 6.18 -34.66
C ASP A 851 -4.55 5.25 -34.17
N TYR A 852 -4.70 4.75 -32.93
CA TYR A 852 -3.74 3.87 -32.28
C TYR A 852 -3.34 2.67 -33.16
N GLN A 853 -4.31 2.08 -33.88
CA GLN A 853 -4.05 0.91 -34.72
C GLN A 853 -3.21 1.28 -35.96
N LEU A 854 -3.48 2.41 -36.61
CA LEU A 854 -2.64 2.92 -37.70
C LEU A 854 -1.22 3.21 -37.21
N MET A 855 -1.09 3.96 -36.11
CA MET A 855 0.19 4.37 -35.57
C MET A 855 1.03 3.18 -35.10
N ARG A 856 0.42 2.16 -34.48
CA ARG A 856 1.08 0.92 -34.06
C ARG A 856 1.52 0.08 -35.27
N VAL A 857 0.63 -0.23 -36.20
CA VAL A 857 0.92 -1.10 -37.35
C VAL A 857 1.90 -0.44 -38.33
N CYS A 858 1.82 0.87 -38.52
CA CYS A 858 2.72 1.61 -39.40
C CYS A 858 3.94 2.23 -38.69
N LYS A 859 4.18 1.99 -37.39
CA LYS A 859 5.24 2.65 -36.58
C LYS A 859 6.61 2.72 -37.27
N GLN A 860 7.06 1.61 -37.87
CA GLN A 860 8.35 1.55 -38.59
C GLN A 860 8.31 2.30 -39.92
N MET A 861 7.19 2.29 -40.63
CA MET A 861 7.01 2.95 -41.93
C MET A 861 6.89 4.47 -41.76
N ILE A 862 6.19 4.92 -40.72
CA ILE A 862 6.12 6.33 -40.30
C ILE A 862 7.53 6.85 -40.02
N LYS A 863 8.31 6.16 -39.19
CA LYS A 863 9.71 6.55 -38.89
C LYS A 863 10.61 6.59 -40.14
N ARG A 864 10.32 5.77 -41.17
CA ARG A 864 11.14 5.67 -42.40
C ARG A 864 10.78 6.68 -43.48
N PHE A 865 9.49 6.99 -43.65
CA PHE A 865 8.98 7.79 -44.76
C PHE A 865 8.37 9.13 -44.36
N CYS A 866 7.95 9.28 -43.10
CA CYS A 866 7.10 10.37 -42.63
C CYS A 866 7.59 10.99 -41.30
N SER A 867 8.90 10.99 -41.04
CA SER A 867 9.50 11.56 -39.81
C SER A 867 9.17 13.03 -39.60
N ASP A 868 9.02 13.76 -40.70
CA ASP A 868 8.88 15.23 -40.73
C ASP A 868 7.44 15.65 -41.11
N ALA A 869 6.50 14.70 -41.17
CA ALA A 869 5.12 14.95 -41.56
C ALA A 869 4.29 15.46 -40.36
N ASP A 870 3.58 16.58 -40.55
CA ASP A 870 2.57 17.04 -39.57
C ASP A 870 1.50 15.95 -39.38
N ALA A 871 0.98 15.81 -38.16
CA ALA A 871 -0.08 14.85 -37.79
C ALA A 871 -1.21 14.74 -38.82
N ARG A 872 -1.78 15.89 -39.22
CA ARG A 872 -2.87 16.01 -40.22
C ARG A 872 -2.52 15.49 -41.61
N SER A 873 -1.23 15.40 -41.92
CA SER A 873 -0.69 14.92 -43.21
C SER A 873 -0.15 13.48 -43.13
N MET A 874 -0.10 12.87 -41.94
CA MET A 874 0.52 11.57 -41.70
C MET A 874 -0.03 10.47 -42.62
N LEU A 875 -1.37 10.35 -42.69
CA LEU A 875 -2.03 9.40 -43.60
C LEU A 875 -1.80 9.73 -45.08
N GLN A 876 -1.67 11.02 -45.45
CA GLN A 876 -1.36 11.42 -46.82
C GLN A 876 0.09 11.07 -47.22
N CYS A 877 1.05 11.22 -46.31
CA CYS A 877 2.43 10.77 -46.50
C CYS A 877 2.50 9.23 -46.65
N LEU A 878 1.78 8.49 -45.80
CA LEU A 878 1.67 7.04 -45.92
C LEU A 878 1.01 6.60 -47.23
N LYS A 879 -0.05 7.29 -47.68
CA LYS A 879 -0.67 7.06 -49.00
C LYS A 879 0.31 7.24 -50.16
N GLN A 880 1.11 8.31 -50.15
CA GLN A 880 2.11 8.58 -51.20
C GLN A 880 3.18 7.49 -51.29
N ASN A 881 3.57 6.90 -50.15
CA ASN A 881 4.60 5.86 -50.08
C ASN A 881 4.04 4.41 -50.14
N LYS A 882 2.70 4.24 -50.19
CA LYS A 882 1.97 2.96 -50.11
C LYS A 882 2.48 1.86 -51.07
N ASN A 883 2.96 2.26 -52.24
CA ASN A 883 3.41 1.37 -53.31
C ASN A 883 4.94 1.20 -53.37
N SER A 884 5.69 1.69 -52.38
CA SER A 884 7.12 1.39 -52.24
C SER A 884 7.34 -0.09 -51.96
N GLU A 885 8.35 -0.71 -52.58
CA GLU A 885 8.79 -2.09 -52.27
C GLU A 885 9.19 -2.27 -50.80
N LEU A 886 9.58 -1.18 -50.15
CA LEU A 886 10.02 -1.13 -48.75
C LEU A 886 8.87 -0.90 -47.76
N MET A 887 7.62 -0.84 -48.24
CA MET A 887 6.41 -0.69 -47.43
C MET A 887 5.99 -2.03 -46.81
N ASP A 888 5.83 -2.07 -45.49
CA ASP A 888 5.35 -3.27 -44.78
C ASP A 888 3.94 -3.69 -45.27
N PRO A 889 3.70 -4.98 -45.57
CA PRO A 889 2.40 -5.44 -46.08
C PRO A 889 1.22 -5.19 -45.14
N LYS A 890 1.40 -5.26 -43.82
CA LYS A 890 0.33 -4.99 -42.83
C LYS A 890 0.02 -3.49 -42.79
N CYS A 891 1.05 -2.64 -42.86
CA CYS A 891 0.86 -1.19 -43.01
C CYS A 891 0.17 -0.85 -44.34
N LYS A 892 0.56 -1.47 -45.47
CA LYS A 892 -0.11 -1.30 -46.79
C LYS A 892 -1.59 -1.69 -46.72
N GLN A 893 -1.94 -2.76 -46.01
CA GLN A 893 -3.33 -3.15 -45.74
C GLN A 893 -4.05 -2.13 -44.86
N MET A 894 -3.44 -1.64 -43.78
CA MET A 894 -4.02 -0.65 -42.87
C MET A 894 -4.31 0.68 -43.58
N ILE A 895 -3.35 1.21 -44.35
CA ILE A 895 -3.53 2.41 -45.20
C ILE A 895 -4.72 2.21 -46.14
N THR A 896 -4.85 1.03 -46.76
CA THR A 896 -5.99 0.71 -47.63
C THR A 896 -7.31 0.71 -46.87
N LYS A 897 -7.39 0.08 -45.69
CA LYS A 897 -8.59 0.09 -44.83
C LYS A 897 -9.02 1.52 -44.47
N ARG A 898 -8.06 2.41 -44.20
CA ARG A 898 -8.34 3.83 -43.93
C ARG A 898 -8.78 4.59 -45.18
N GLN A 899 -8.17 4.37 -46.35
CA GLN A 899 -8.64 4.96 -47.62
C GLN A 899 -10.09 4.53 -47.96
N ILE A 900 -10.45 3.25 -47.75
CA ILE A 900 -11.84 2.77 -47.93
C ILE A 900 -12.77 3.57 -47.01
N THR A 901 -12.42 3.68 -45.72
CA THR A 901 -13.21 4.40 -44.72
C THR A 901 -13.37 5.88 -45.09
N GLN A 902 -12.30 6.57 -45.51
CA GLN A 902 -12.35 7.96 -45.99
C GLN A 902 -13.38 8.18 -47.10
N ASN A 903 -13.50 7.25 -48.04
CA ASN A 903 -14.42 7.39 -49.16
C ASN A 903 -15.87 7.01 -48.81
N THR A 904 -16.13 6.36 -47.67
CA THR A 904 -17.51 5.98 -47.26
C THR A 904 -18.38 7.15 -46.84
N ASP A 905 -17.82 8.30 -46.46
CA ASP A 905 -18.58 9.52 -46.18
C ASP A 905 -17.72 10.77 -46.38
N PHE A 906 -18.29 11.84 -46.97
CA PHE A 906 -17.56 13.08 -47.22
C PHE A 906 -17.05 13.75 -45.93
N ARG A 907 -17.66 13.45 -44.77
CA ARG A 907 -17.23 13.94 -43.45
C ARG A 907 -15.96 13.26 -42.96
N LEU A 908 -15.73 12.01 -43.37
CA LEU A 908 -14.53 11.21 -43.08
C LEU A 908 -13.37 11.51 -44.03
N ASN A 909 -13.55 12.38 -45.03
CA ASN A 909 -12.48 12.87 -45.91
C ASN A 909 -12.27 14.38 -45.70
N PRO A 910 -11.35 14.80 -44.79
CA PRO A 910 -11.18 16.22 -44.44
C PRO A 910 -10.67 17.07 -45.61
N VAL A 911 -9.88 16.49 -46.52
CA VAL A 911 -9.36 17.16 -47.71
C VAL A 911 -10.49 17.47 -48.68
N LEU A 912 -11.33 16.48 -48.98
CA LEU A 912 -12.53 16.65 -49.80
C LEU A 912 -13.50 17.64 -49.17
N ARG A 913 -13.78 17.53 -47.86
CA ARG A 913 -14.68 18.44 -47.12
C ARG A 913 -14.21 19.90 -47.20
N LYS A 914 -12.89 20.13 -47.20
CA LYS A 914 -12.30 21.46 -47.36
C LYS A 914 -12.41 21.98 -48.80
N ALA A 915 -12.01 21.17 -49.78
CA ALA A 915 -11.98 21.58 -51.19
C ALA A 915 -13.38 21.74 -51.81
N CYS A 916 -14.31 20.82 -51.53
CA CYS A 916 -15.67 20.83 -52.05
C CYS A 916 -16.69 21.57 -51.16
N LYS A 917 -16.22 22.41 -50.21
CA LYS A 917 -17.05 23.10 -49.21
C LYS A 917 -18.22 23.89 -49.81
N ALA A 918 -18.02 24.50 -50.99
CA ALA A 918 -19.06 25.25 -51.69
C ALA A 918 -19.93 24.37 -52.61
N ASP A 919 -19.39 23.28 -53.16
CA ASP A 919 -20.05 22.46 -54.18
C ASP A 919 -20.98 21.40 -53.59
N ILE A 920 -20.65 20.84 -52.41
CA ILE A 920 -21.48 19.86 -51.68
C ILE A 920 -22.91 20.38 -51.43
N PRO A 921 -23.13 21.54 -50.77
CA PRO A 921 -24.48 22.08 -50.57
C PRO A 921 -25.11 22.62 -51.87
N LYS A 922 -24.30 23.00 -52.86
CA LYS A 922 -24.81 23.53 -54.14
C LYS A 922 -25.40 22.44 -55.05
N PHE A 923 -24.81 21.25 -55.07
CA PHE A 923 -25.17 20.18 -56.00
C PHE A 923 -25.77 18.93 -55.34
N CYS A 924 -25.42 18.63 -54.10
CA CYS A 924 -25.79 17.39 -53.41
C CYS A 924 -26.81 17.60 -52.28
N GLN A 925 -27.39 18.80 -52.15
CA GLN A 925 -28.44 19.12 -51.16
C GLN A 925 -29.61 18.12 -51.08
N PRO A 926 -30.12 17.52 -52.18
CA PRO A 926 -31.20 16.53 -52.09
C PRO A 926 -30.81 15.23 -51.36
N ILE A 927 -29.51 14.93 -51.25
CA ILE A 927 -28.97 13.81 -50.48
C ILE A 927 -28.85 14.22 -49.01
N LEU A 928 -28.28 15.41 -48.75
CA LEU A 928 -28.14 15.96 -47.40
C LEU A 928 -29.49 16.09 -46.69
N ASN A 929 -30.52 16.60 -47.39
CA ASN A 929 -31.88 16.77 -46.86
C ASN A 929 -32.60 15.45 -46.53
N LYS A 930 -32.12 14.30 -47.03
CA LYS A 930 -32.68 12.97 -46.73
C LYS A 930 -32.02 12.29 -45.55
N ALA A 931 -30.88 12.79 -45.09
CA ALA A 931 -30.10 12.22 -44.01
C ALA A 931 -30.30 13.00 -42.72
N SER A 932 -30.23 12.29 -41.60
CA SER A 932 -29.94 12.90 -40.30
C SER A 932 -28.45 13.22 -40.21
N ASP A 933 -28.07 14.20 -39.39
CA ASP A 933 -26.66 14.56 -39.17
C ASP A 933 -25.80 13.39 -38.65
N ASP A 934 -26.40 12.32 -38.13
CA ASP A 934 -25.67 11.15 -37.61
C ASP A 934 -25.78 9.87 -38.46
N SER A 935 -26.49 9.89 -39.59
CA SER A 935 -26.56 8.74 -40.51
C SER A 935 -25.41 8.78 -41.52
N GLU A 936 -24.68 7.68 -41.70
CA GLU A 936 -23.69 7.53 -42.78
C GLU A 936 -24.35 7.67 -44.17
N LEU A 937 -23.67 8.35 -45.09
CA LEU A 937 -24.15 8.59 -46.45
C LEU A 937 -23.66 7.56 -47.46
N GLU A 938 -22.91 6.53 -47.03
CA GLU A 938 -22.42 5.40 -47.84
C GLU A 938 -21.77 5.80 -49.18
N GLY A 939 -21.09 6.94 -49.24
CA GLY A 939 -20.43 7.47 -50.45
C GLY A 939 -21.36 8.23 -51.42
N GLN A 940 -22.66 8.37 -51.14
CA GLN A 940 -23.63 9.01 -52.06
C GLN A 940 -23.25 10.47 -52.42
N VAL A 941 -22.67 11.23 -51.49
CA VAL A 941 -22.20 12.60 -51.78
C VAL A 941 -20.98 12.59 -52.71
N ILE A 942 -20.07 11.62 -52.56
CA ILE A 942 -18.93 11.46 -53.47
C ILE A 942 -19.42 11.06 -54.86
N GLY A 943 -20.34 10.08 -54.98
CA GLY A 943 -20.97 9.74 -56.26
C GLY A 943 -21.70 10.92 -56.91
N CYS A 944 -22.41 11.74 -56.13
CA CYS A 944 -23.00 12.99 -56.61
C CYS A 944 -21.95 13.96 -57.18
N LEU A 945 -20.82 14.13 -56.51
CA LEU A 945 -19.72 14.98 -56.99
C LEU A 945 -19.04 14.39 -58.24
N LYS A 946 -18.82 13.07 -58.31
CA LYS A 946 -18.31 12.38 -59.52
C LYS A 946 -19.19 12.63 -60.74
N LEU A 947 -20.52 12.53 -60.60
CA LEU A 947 -21.47 12.85 -61.66
C LEU A 947 -21.38 14.31 -62.13
N LYS A 948 -21.06 15.26 -61.23
CA LYS A 948 -20.88 16.68 -61.56
C LYS A 948 -19.49 17.04 -62.09
N TYR A 949 -18.48 16.23 -61.77
CA TYR A 949 -17.18 16.24 -62.44
C TYR A 949 -17.35 15.87 -63.91
N ALA A 950 -18.09 14.79 -64.21
CA ALA A 950 -18.38 14.38 -65.58
C ALA A 950 -19.22 15.41 -66.37
N ASP A 951 -20.03 16.23 -65.67
CA ASP A 951 -20.76 17.37 -66.26
C ASP A 951 -19.89 18.66 -66.40
N GLN A 952 -18.63 18.66 -65.93
CA GLN A 952 -17.73 19.81 -65.83
C GLN A 952 -18.29 21.01 -65.03
N ARG A 953 -18.96 20.75 -63.89
CA ARG A 953 -19.70 21.78 -63.11
C ARG A 953 -19.10 22.15 -61.74
N LEU A 954 -18.03 21.48 -61.31
CA LEU A 954 -17.38 21.71 -60.01
C LEU A 954 -16.49 22.97 -60.01
N SER A 955 -16.17 23.47 -58.82
CA SER A 955 -15.08 24.44 -58.63
C SER A 955 -13.71 23.80 -58.85
N PRO A 956 -12.64 24.56 -59.21
CA PRO A 956 -11.32 23.98 -59.52
C PRO A 956 -10.73 23.13 -58.39
N ASP A 957 -10.80 23.61 -57.14
CA ASP A 957 -10.26 22.88 -55.98
C ASP A 957 -10.99 21.55 -55.78
N CYS A 958 -12.32 21.53 -55.96
CA CYS A 958 -13.13 20.32 -55.87
C CYS A 958 -12.94 19.39 -57.08
N GLU A 959 -12.79 19.95 -58.30
CA GLU A 959 -12.49 19.23 -59.54
C GLU A 959 -11.17 18.46 -59.41
N ASP A 960 -10.13 19.09 -58.86
CA ASP A 960 -8.82 18.46 -58.63
C ASP A 960 -8.88 17.33 -57.59
N GLN A 961 -9.60 17.51 -56.47
CA GLN A 961 -9.74 16.45 -55.45
C GLN A 961 -10.61 15.29 -55.93
N ILE A 962 -11.69 15.54 -56.66
CA ILE A 962 -12.52 14.48 -57.25
C ILE A 962 -11.75 13.71 -58.32
N ARG A 963 -10.89 14.37 -59.12
CA ARG A 963 -9.96 13.67 -60.03
C ARG A 963 -9.04 12.70 -59.29
N VAL A 964 -8.49 13.09 -58.14
CA VAL A 964 -7.64 12.21 -57.30
C VAL A 964 -8.44 11.02 -56.76
N ILE A 965 -9.66 11.25 -56.25
CA ILE A 965 -10.54 10.16 -55.76
C ILE A 965 -10.88 9.18 -56.89
N LEU A 966 -11.22 9.71 -58.07
CA LEU A 966 -11.50 8.90 -59.27
C LEU A 966 -10.30 8.06 -59.70
N GLN A 967 -9.09 8.63 -59.67
CA GLN A 967 -7.84 7.91 -59.95
C GLN A 967 -7.55 6.81 -58.94
N GLU A 968 -7.74 7.09 -57.64
CA GLU A 968 -7.55 6.09 -56.58
C GLU A 968 -8.57 4.95 -56.71
N SER A 969 -9.86 5.25 -56.96
CA SER A 969 -10.88 4.20 -57.18
C SER A 969 -10.63 3.39 -58.45
N ALA A 970 -10.18 4.03 -59.54
CA ALA A 970 -9.89 3.37 -60.80
C ALA A 970 -8.69 2.39 -60.73
N LEU A 971 -7.87 2.48 -59.68
CA LEU A 971 -6.78 1.53 -59.42
C LEU A 971 -7.15 0.43 -58.40
N ASP A 972 -7.98 0.76 -57.40
CA ASP A 972 -8.49 -0.16 -56.37
C ASP A 972 -9.99 0.05 -56.19
N TYR A 973 -10.79 -0.85 -56.79
CA TYR A 973 -12.25 -0.80 -56.83
C TYR A 973 -12.94 -0.80 -55.45
N ARG A 974 -12.21 -1.12 -54.37
CA ARG A 974 -12.70 -1.06 -52.99
C ARG A 974 -12.77 0.36 -52.45
N LEU A 975 -12.06 1.29 -53.09
CA LEU A 975 -12.11 2.72 -52.76
C LEU A 975 -13.35 3.42 -53.32
N ASP A 976 -14.21 2.71 -54.07
CA ASP A 976 -15.55 3.17 -54.45
C ASP A 976 -16.64 2.44 -53.64
N PRO A 977 -17.27 3.10 -52.64
CA PRO A 977 -18.30 2.47 -51.83
C PRO A 977 -19.60 2.16 -52.61
N GLN A 978 -19.97 2.96 -53.61
CA GLN A 978 -21.19 2.71 -54.39
C GLN A 978 -20.97 1.48 -55.27
N LEU A 979 -19.78 1.34 -55.88
CA LEU A 979 -19.41 0.13 -56.60
C LEU A 979 -19.40 -1.10 -55.68
N GLN A 980 -18.83 -1.01 -54.48
CA GLN A 980 -18.90 -2.11 -53.49
C GLN A 980 -20.35 -2.51 -53.18
N ILE A 981 -21.18 -1.53 -52.80
CA ILE A 981 -22.57 -1.76 -52.36
C ILE A 981 -23.41 -2.39 -53.48
N HIS A 982 -23.26 -1.92 -54.72
CA HIS A 982 -24.12 -2.35 -55.82
C HIS A 982 -23.57 -3.52 -56.64
N CYS A 983 -22.25 -3.76 -56.67
CA CYS A 983 -21.64 -4.76 -57.57
C CYS A 983 -20.96 -5.96 -56.89
N THR A 984 -20.97 -6.12 -55.56
CA THR A 984 -20.26 -7.25 -54.87
C THR A 984 -20.60 -8.63 -55.46
N ASP A 985 -21.87 -8.93 -55.69
CA ASP A 985 -22.32 -10.22 -56.25
C ASP A 985 -21.93 -10.42 -57.72
N GLU A 986 -21.84 -9.34 -58.48
CA GLU A 986 -21.47 -9.36 -59.90
C GLU A 986 -19.94 -9.46 -60.06
N ILE A 987 -19.16 -8.80 -59.19
CA ILE A 987 -17.69 -8.90 -59.14
C ILE A 987 -17.27 -10.32 -58.78
N SER A 988 -17.85 -10.90 -57.72
CA SER A 988 -17.54 -12.28 -57.30
C SER A 988 -17.96 -13.35 -58.30
N ARG A 989 -18.91 -13.06 -59.21
CA ARG A 989 -19.37 -13.99 -60.27
C ARG A 989 -18.65 -13.80 -61.60
N LEU A 990 -18.37 -12.57 -62.01
CA LEU A 990 -17.88 -12.25 -63.36
C LEU A 990 -16.39 -11.88 -63.41
N CYS A 991 -15.82 -11.42 -62.30
CA CYS A 991 -14.48 -10.84 -62.21
C CYS A 991 -13.67 -11.43 -61.04
N ALA A 992 -13.88 -12.71 -60.75
CA ALA A 992 -13.31 -13.38 -59.58
C ALA A 992 -11.78 -13.53 -59.66
N GLU A 993 -11.25 -13.75 -60.86
CA GLU A 993 -9.80 -13.90 -61.09
C GLU A 993 -9.08 -12.54 -60.93
N GLU A 994 -9.64 -11.48 -61.50
CA GLU A 994 -9.14 -10.11 -61.38
C GLU A 994 -9.28 -9.58 -59.95
N ALA A 995 -10.33 -9.97 -59.22
CA ALA A 995 -10.51 -9.61 -57.81
C ALA A 995 -9.54 -10.37 -56.89
N ALA A 996 -9.10 -11.57 -57.27
CA ALA A 996 -8.11 -12.36 -56.53
C ALA A 996 -6.65 -11.93 -56.82
N ALA A 997 -6.40 -11.09 -57.84
CA ALA A 997 -5.08 -10.63 -58.20
C ALA A 997 -4.41 -9.79 -57.08
N GLN A 998 -3.13 -10.06 -56.83
CA GLN A 998 -2.37 -9.45 -55.72
C GLN A 998 -2.06 -7.95 -55.95
N GLU A 999 -2.05 -7.50 -57.21
CA GLU A 999 -2.02 -6.08 -57.59
C GLU A 999 -3.18 -5.79 -58.54
N GLN A 1000 -4.22 -5.11 -58.03
CA GLN A 1000 -5.51 -5.03 -58.73
C GLN A 1000 -5.55 -4.00 -59.87
N ALA A 1001 -4.62 -3.04 -59.94
CA ALA A 1001 -4.29 -2.16 -61.08
C ALA A 1001 -5.43 -1.77 -62.06
N GLY A 1002 -6.64 -1.51 -61.56
CA GLY A 1002 -7.86 -1.27 -62.35
C GLY A 1002 -8.48 -2.48 -63.07
N GLN A 1003 -7.91 -3.69 -62.96
CA GLN A 1003 -8.37 -4.89 -63.68
C GLN A 1003 -9.83 -5.27 -63.41
N VAL A 1004 -10.28 -5.14 -62.15
CA VAL A 1004 -11.68 -5.42 -61.76
C VAL A 1004 -12.64 -4.45 -62.47
N GLU A 1005 -12.30 -3.17 -62.56
CA GLU A 1005 -13.11 -2.22 -63.31
C GLU A 1005 -13.13 -2.54 -64.81
N GLU A 1006 -11.99 -2.93 -65.39
CA GLU A 1006 -11.91 -3.33 -66.80
C GLU A 1006 -12.79 -4.54 -67.10
N CYS A 1007 -12.78 -5.54 -66.21
CA CYS A 1007 -13.65 -6.71 -66.30
C CYS A 1007 -15.14 -6.30 -66.22
N LEU A 1008 -15.52 -5.40 -65.31
CA LEU A 1008 -16.90 -4.90 -65.22
C LEU A 1008 -17.33 -4.11 -66.47
N LYS A 1009 -16.47 -3.20 -66.97
CA LYS A 1009 -16.70 -2.44 -68.21
C LYS A 1009 -16.89 -3.36 -69.41
N PHE A 1010 -16.07 -4.42 -69.53
CA PHE A 1010 -16.16 -5.41 -70.61
C PHE A 1010 -17.41 -6.30 -70.49
N ASN A 1011 -17.81 -6.67 -69.26
CA ASN A 1011 -18.97 -7.53 -69.01
C ASN A 1011 -20.28 -6.77 -68.79
N LEU A 1012 -20.37 -5.46 -69.10
CA LEU A 1012 -21.54 -4.59 -68.88
C LEU A 1012 -22.89 -5.19 -69.34
N LEU A 1013 -22.90 -5.98 -70.42
CA LEU A 1013 -24.12 -6.64 -70.93
C LEU A 1013 -24.52 -7.92 -70.16
N LYS A 1014 -23.60 -8.52 -69.39
CA LYS A 1014 -23.81 -9.73 -68.59
C LYS A 1014 -24.20 -9.44 -67.13
N ILE A 1015 -24.00 -8.20 -66.68
CA ILE A 1015 -24.43 -7.71 -65.37
C ILE A 1015 -25.97 -7.78 -65.29
N LYS A 1016 -26.50 -8.53 -64.30
CA LYS A 1016 -27.95 -8.71 -64.11
C LYS A 1016 -28.55 -7.68 -63.17
N GLN A 1017 -27.77 -7.19 -62.22
CA GLN A 1017 -28.23 -6.23 -61.22
C GLN A 1017 -28.23 -4.81 -61.80
N ASP A 1018 -29.42 -4.21 -61.96
CA ASP A 1018 -29.56 -2.89 -62.59
C ASP A 1018 -28.85 -1.76 -61.81
N THR A 1019 -28.73 -1.87 -60.48
CA THR A 1019 -27.96 -0.88 -59.70
C THR A 1019 -26.46 -0.97 -59.98
N CYS A 1020 -25.89 -2.19 -60.08
CA CYS A 1020 -24.51 -2.38 -60.52
C CYS A 1020 -24.30 -1.84 -61.93
N LYS A 1021 -25.22 -2.17 -62.85
CA LYS A 1021 -25.17 -1.74 -64.24
C LYS A 1021 -25.21 -0.22 -64.38
N LYS A 1022 -26.01 0.47 -63.55
CA LYS A 1022 -26.03 1.93 -63.47
C LYS A 1022 -24.67 2.48 -63.02
N GLU A 1023 -24.01 1.86 -62.05
CA GLU A 1023 -22.71 2.35 -61.57
C GLU A 1023 -21.60 2.13 -62.59
N VAL A 1024 -21.56 0.99 -63.29
CA VAL A 1024 -20.61 0.78 -64.41
C VAL A 1024 -20.86 1.76 -65.57
N LEU A 1025 -22.12 2.17 -65.81
CA LEU A 1025 -22.44 3.25 -66.75
C LEU A 1025 -21.96 4.63 -66.25
N ASN A 1026 -22.04 4.92 -64.95
CA ASN A 1026 -21.49 6.14 -64.35
C ASN A 1026 -19.97 6.18 -64.51
N MET A 1027 -19.26 5.09 -64.21
CA MET A 1027 -17.81 4.96 -64.41
C MET A 1027 -17.39 5.20 -65.87
N LEU A 1028 -18.17 4.70 -66.85
CA LEU A 1028 -17.93 4.96 -68.27
C LEU A 1028 -18.19 6.43 -68.66
N LYS A 1029 -19.13 7.12 -68.00
CA LYS A 1029 -19.35 8.57 -68.17
C LYS A 1029 -18.20 9.38 -67.57
N GLU A 1030 -17.70 8.97 -66.42
CA GLU A 1030 -16.58 9.58 -65.70
C GLU A 1030 -15.25 9.41 -66.45
N SER A 1031 -14.94 8.21 -66.94
CA SER A 1031 -13.71 7.94 -67.71
C SER A 1031 -13.65 8.66 -69.06
N LYS A 1032 -14.80 9.06 -69.60
CA LYS A 1032 -14.88 9.91 -70.80
C LYS A 1032 -14.52 11.38 -70.52
N ALA A 1033 -14.71 11.85 -69.28
CA ALA A 1033 -14.60 13.26 -68.94
C ALA A 1033 -13.15 13.75 -68.93
N ASP A 1034 -12.19 12.90 -68.53
CA ASP A 1034 -10.76 13.17 -68.65
C ASP A 1034 -9.96 11.86 -68.74
N ILE A 1035 -8.88 11.85 -69.54
CA ILE A 1035 -8.02 10.68 -69.68
C ILE A 1035 -7.31 10.33 -68.37
N PHE A 1036 -7.05 11.33 -67.53
CA PHE A 1036 -6.46 11.11 -66.22
C PHE A 1036 -7.33 10.28 -65.26
N VAL A 1037 -8.65 10.16 -65.51
CA VAL A 1037 -9.57 9.30 -64.74
C VAL A 1037 -9.46 7.83 -65.14
N ASP A 1038 -8.93 7.52 -66.33
CA ASP A 1038 -8.73 6.16 -66.81
C ASP A 1038 -7.23 5.81 -66.81
N PRO A 1039 -6.66 5.32 -65.70
CA PRO A 1039 -5.22 5.07 -65.58
C PRO A 1039 -4.72 4.01 -66.57
N VAL A 1040 -5.58 3.06 -66.97
CA VAL A 1040 -5.25 2.01 -67.95
C VAL A 1040 -5.14 2.61 -69.36
N LEU A 1041 -6.07 3.47 -69.76
CA LEU A 1041 -5.98 4.20 -71.03
C LEU A 1041 -4.84 5.23 -71.03
N HIS A 1042 -4.69 5.99 -69.93
CA HIS A 1042 -3.62 6.99 -69.78
C HIS A 1042 -2.23 6.37 -69.90
N THR A 1043 -1.98 5.23 -69.24
CA THR A 1043 -0.70 4.52 -69.35
C THR A 1043 -0.46 3.98 -70.77
N ALA A 1044 -1.47 3.41 -71.42
CA ALA A 1044 -1.38 2.95 -72.81
C ALA A 1044 -1.08 4.10 -73.80
N CYS A 1045 -1.63 5.29 -73.56
CA CYS A 1045 -1.51 6.47 -74.42
C CYS A 1045 -0.45 7.50 -73.98
N ALA A 1046 0.35 7.23 -72.95
CA ALA A 1046 1.28 8.20 -72.35
C ALA A 1046 2.32 8.76 -73.34
N LEU A 1047 2.83 7.92 -74.24
CA LEU A 1047 3.75 8.35 -75.31
C LEU A 1047 3.04 9.20 -76.35
N ASP A 1048 1.85 8.79 -76.79
CA ASP A 1048 1.07 9.52 -77.80
C ASP A 1048 0.61 10.89 -77.29
N LEU A 1049 0.23 11.00 -76.01
CA LEU A 1049 -0.03 12.28 -75.35
C LEU A 1049 1.19 13.21 -75.44
N LYS A 1050 2.39 12.69 -75.18
CA LYS A 1050 3.65 13.45 -75.24
C LYS A 1050 4.09 13.80 -76.67
N HIS A 1051 3.69 13.04 -77.69
CA HIS A 1051 4.07 13.30 -79.07
C HIS A 1051 3.04 14.13 -79.85
N HIS A 1052 1.75 13.97 -79.57
CA HIS A 1052 0.66 14.57 -80.34
C HIS A 1052 -0.14 15.63 -79.55
N CYS A 1053 -0.26 15.50 -78.23
CA CYS A 1053 -1.06 16.40 -77.38
C CYS A 1053 -0.21 17.26 -76.42
N ALA A 1054 1.11 17.35 -76.62
CA ALA A 1054 2.04 17.99 -75.69
C ALA A 1054 1.77 19.48 -75.42
N ALA A 1055 1.25 20.21 -76.40
CA ALA A 1055 0.91 21.63 -76.28
C ALA A 1055 -0.43 21.86 -75.53
N ILE A 1056 -1.18 20.80 -75.22
CA ILE A 1056 -2.50 20.88 -74.60
C ILE A 1056 -2.34 20.68 -73.09
N THR A 1057 -2.81 21.66 -72.34
CA THR A 1057 -2.77 21.63 -70.88
C THR A 1057 -3.65 20.51 -70.32
N PRO A 1058 -3.15 19.69 -69.36
CA PRO A 1058 -3.93 18.68 -68.65
C PRO A 1058 -5.24 19.22 -68.04
N GLY A 1059 -6.19 18.33 -67.75
CA GLY A 1059 -7.46 18.68 -67.11
C GLY A 1059 -8.57 19.08 -68.09
N ARG A 1060 -9.82 19.01 -67.60
CA ARG A 1060 -11.07 19.30 -68.33
C ARG A 1060 -11.26 18.51 -69.62
N GLY A 1061 -10.66 17.32 -69.71
CA GLY A 1061 -10.77 16.44 -70.86
C GLY A 1061 -10.08 16.93 -72.13
N ARG A 1062 -9.32 18.02 -72.09
CA ARG A 1062 -8.69 18.60 -73.31
C ARG A 1062 -7.75 17.62 -74.01
N GLN A 1063 -6.98 16.86 -73.24
CA GLN A 1063 -6.10 15.81 -73.76
C GLN A 1063 -6.89 14.57 -74.23
N MET A 1064 -8.04 14.26 -73.62
CA MET A 1064 -8.95 13.24 -74.14
C MET A 1064 -9.50 13.64 -75.51
N SER A 1065 -10.02 14.86 -75.66
CA SER A 1065 -10.51 15.37 -76.95
C SER A 1065 -9.44 15.32 -78.05
N CYS A 1066 -8.20 15.70 -77.73
CA CYS A 1066 -7.06 15.59 -78.65
C CYS A 1066 -6.82 14.17 -79.15
N LEU A 1067 -6.89 13.16 -78.28
CA LEU A 1067 -6.74 11.76 -78.68
C LEU A 1067 -7.93 11.27 -79.51
N LEU A 1068 -9.15 11.71 -79.18
CA LEU A 1068 -10.36 11.36 -79.93
C LEU A 1068 -10.41 11.98 -81.33
N GLU A 1069 -9.80 13.14 -81.53
CA GLU A 1069 -9.53 13.72 -82.86
C GLU A 1069 -8.40 12.97 -83.56
N SER A 1070 -7.30 12.68 -82.85
CA SER A 1070 -6.11 11.99 -83.38
C SER A 1070 -6.39 10.56 -83.87
N VAL A 1071 -7.32 9.84 -83.25
CA VAL A 1071 -7.68 8.48 -83.68
C VAL A 1071 -8.57 8.47 -84.93
N GLN A 1072 -9.27 9.58 -85.21
CA GLN A 1072 -10.09 9.76 -86.40
C GLN A 1072 -9.28 10.31 -87.58
N ASP A 1073 -8.22 11.09 -87.34
CA ASP A 1073 -7.32 11.56 -88.40
C ASP A 1073 -6.43 10.43 -88.94
N LYS A 1074 -6.58 10.13 -90.23
CA LYS A 1074 -5.76 9.15 -90.97
C LYS A 1074 -4.28 9.54 -91.07
N ARG A 1075 -3.92 10.80 -90.77
CA ARG A 1075 -2.54 11.32 -90.81
C ARG A 1075 -1.77 11.06 -89.51
N VAL A 1076 -2.46 10.83 -88.40
CA VAL A 1076 -1.84 10.58 -87.09
C VAL A 1076 -1.77 9.08 -86.84
N ARG A 1077 -0.61 8.60 -86.35
CA ARG A 1077 -0.37 7.18 -86.08
C ARG A 1077 -0.01 6.97 -84.62
N LEU A 1078 -1.05 6.85 -83.79
CA LEU A 1078 -0.97 6.44 -82.39
C LEU A 1078 -0.30 5.06 -82.26
N GLN A 1079 0.28 4.78 -81.08
CA GLN A 1079 0.81 3.47 -80.71
C GLN A 1079 -0.27 2.38 -80.82
N PRO A 1080 0.09 1.12 -81.17
CA PRO A 1080 -0.89 0.05 -81.36
C PRO A 1080 -1.78 -0.18 -80.14
N GLU A 1081 -1.21 -0.18 -78.92
CA GLU A 1081 -1.97 -0.42 -77.70
C GLU A 1081 -2.86 0.78 -77.32
N CYS A 1082 -2.35 2.03 -77.42
CA CYS A 1082 -3.19 3.22 -77.25
C CYS A 1082 -4.37 3.22 -78.22
N LYS A 1083 -4.11 2.99 -79.52
CA LYS A 1083 -5.15 2.97 -80.55
C LYS A 1083 -6.20 1.90 -80.27
N LYS A 1084 -5.78 0.70 -79.87
CA LYS A 1084 -6.68 -0.40 -79.51
C LYS A 1084 -7.55 -0.03 -78.32
N ARG A 1085 -6.94 0.34 -77.18
CA ARG A 1085 -7.66 0.70 -75.94
C ARG A 1085 -8.60 1.89 -76.14
N LEU A 1086 -8.17 2.91 -76.89
CA LEU A 1086 -9.00 4.07 -77.20
C LEU A 1086 -10.20 3.71 -78.08
N GLN A 1087 -10.03 2.78 -79.04
CA GLN A 1087 -11.15 2.26 -79.83
C GLN A 1087 -12.11 1.44 -78.97
N ASP A 1088 -11.60 0.54 -78.12
CA ASP A 1088 -12.42 -0.25 -77.18
C ASP A 1088 -13.29 0.68 -76.30
N ARG A 1089 -12.74 1.82 -75.86
CA ARG A 1089 -13.48 2.85 -75.09
C ARG A 1089 -14.52 3.59 -75.92
N ILE A 1090 -14.19 4.00 -77.15
CA ILE A 1090 -15.16 4.64 -78.07
C ILE A 1090 -16.37 3.73 -78.28
N ASP A 1091 -16.13 2.43 -78.50
CA ASP A 1091 -17.17 1.44 -78.69
C ASP A 1091 -18.00 1.29 -77.41
N MET A 1092 -17.36 1.10 -76.24
CA MET A 1092 -18.04 1.04 -74.93
C MET A 1092 -18.92 2.26 -74.64
N TRP A 1093 -18.42 3.49 -74.86
CA TRP A 1093 -19.21 4.70 -74.69
C TRP A 1093 -20.39 4.79 -75.68
N SER A 1094 -20.21 4.30 -76.91
CA SER A 1094 -21.29 4.24 -77.90
C SER A 1094 -22.40 3.26 -77.49
N PHE A 1095 -22.05 2.18 -76.79
CA PHE A 1095 -23.01 1.23 -76.22
C PHE A 1095 -23.67 1.79 -74.96
N ALA A 1096 -22.91 2.40 -74.05
CA ALA A 1096 -23.45 3.07 -72.86
C ALA A 1096 -24.52 4.12 -73.23
N ALA A 1097 -24.26 4.94 -74.26
CA ALA A 1097 -25.21 5.94 -74.76
C ALA A 1097 -26.51 5.34 -75.35
N LYS A 1098 -26.51 4.06 -75.78
CA LYS A 1098 -27.69 3.35 -76.29
C LYS A 1098 -28.49 2.64 -75.18
N VAL A 1099 -27.85 2.38 -74.03
CA VAL A 1099 -28.40 1.53 -72.94
C VAL A 1099 -28.79 2.35 -71.70
N ALA A 1100 -28.32 3.60 -71.58
CA ALA A 1100 -28.69 4.50 -70.48
C ALA A 1100 -30.21 4.77 -70.44
N PRO A 1101 -30.90 4.60 -69.29
CA PRO A 1101 -32.30 4.97 -69.14
C PRO A 1101 -32.47 6.50 -69.09
N ALA A 1102 -33.56 7.03 -69.65
CA ALA A 1102 -33.91 8.44 -69.49
C ALA A 1102 -34.56 8.69 -68.12
N GLU A 1103 -33.87 9.41 -67.23
CA GLU A 1103 -34.36 9.70 -65.87
C GLU A 1103 -35.19 10.99 -65.77
N GLY A 1104 -35.37 11.74 -66.88
CA GLY A 1104 -36.15 12.97 -66.91
C GLY A 1104 -36.64 13.39 -68.30
N PHE A 1105 -37.54 14.37 -68.35
CA PHE A 1105 -38.15 14.85 -69.60
C PHE A 1105 -37.13 15.45 -70.60
N SER A 1106 -36.01 16.01 -70.14
CA SER A 1106 -34.91 16.44 -71.03
C SER A 1106 -34.26 15.26 -71.74
N ASP A 1107 -34.00 14.20 -71.00
CA ASP A 1107 -33.25 13.04 -71.48
C ASP A 1107 -34.15 12.17 -72.35
N LEU A 1108 -35.45 12.09 -72.01
CA LEU A 1108 -36.48 11.53 -72.86
C LEU A 1108 -36.62 12.33 -74.17
N ALA A 1109 -36.58 13.66 -74.13
CA ALA A 1109 -36.59 14.48 -75.35
C ALA A 1109 -35.34 14.25 -76.21
N VAL A 1110 -34.15 14.13 -75.60
CA VAL A 1110 -32.91 13.80 -76.31
C VAL A 1110 -32.97 12.38 -76.92
N GLN A 1111 -33.47 11.38 -76.20
CA GLN A 1111 -33.67 10.02 -76.72
C GLN A 1111 -34.70 9.98 -77.86
N VAL A 1112 -35.82 10.71 -77.73
CA VAL A 1112 -36.82 10.83 -78.80
C VAL A 1112 -36.24 11.53 -80.03
N MET A 1113 -35.40 12.56 -79.87
CA MET A 1113 -34.78 13.29 -80.98
C MET A 1113 -33.62 12.54 -81.65
N THR A 1114 -32.93 11.65 -80.93
CA THR A 1114 -31.86 10.78 -81.46
C THR A 1114 -32.38 9.45 -82.01
N SER A 1115 -33.63 9.07 -81.70
CA SER A 1115 -34.26 7.86 -82.23
C SER A 1115 -34.38 7.88 -83.77
N PRO A 1116 -34.12 6.76 -84.47
CA PRO A 1116 -34.40 6.65 -85.91
C PRO A 1116 -35.89 6.80 -86.24
N SER A 1117 -36.80 6.59 -85.28
CA SER A 1117 -38.25 6.77 -85.43
C SER A 1117 -38.77 8.12 -84.89
N LYS A 1118 -37.90 9.11 -84.62
CA LYS A 1118 -38.26 10.42 -84.05
C LYS A 1118 -39.49 11.08 -84.70
N ASN A 1119 -39.59 11.04 -86.03
CA ASN A 1119 -40.70 11.66 -86.78
C ASN A 1119 -42.05 11.00 -86.46
N TYR A 1120 -42.07 9.68 -86.24
CA TYR A 1120 -43.27 8.91 -85.88
C TYR A 1120 -43.70 9.20 -84.44
N ILE A 1121 -42.73 9.22 -83.50
CA ILE A 1121 -42.99 9.51 -82.08
C ILE A 1121 -43.52 10.93 -81.90
N LEU A 1122 -42.91 11.91 -82.55
CA LEU A 1122 -43.36 13.32 -82.52
C LEU A 1122 -44.76 13.49 -83.12
N LEU A 1123 -45.10 12.74 -84.18
CA LEU A 1123 -46.42 12.79 -84.82
C LEU A 1123 -47.51 12.19 -83.90
N ILE A 1124 -47.23 11.08 -83.20
CA ILE A 1124 -48.14 10.52 -82.19
C ILE A 1124 -48.35 11.51 -81.02
N MET A 1125 -47.27 12.10 -80.51
CA MET A 1125 -47.36 13.11 -79.43
C MET A 1125 -48.19 14.32 -79.86
N ALA A 1126 -48.00 14.82 -81.08
CA ALA A 1126 -48.80 15.90 -81.65
C ALA A 1126 -50.29 15.53 -81.79
N MET A 1127 -50.60 14.32 -82.25
CA MET A 1127 -51.99 13.80 -82.33
C MET A 1127 -52.62 13.64 -80.93
N GLY A 1128 -51.86 13.24 -79.92
CA GLY A 1128 -52.30 13.18 -78.53
C GLY A 1128 -52.64 14.57 -77.96
N VAL A 1129 -51.82 15.58 -78.25
CA VAL A 1129 -52.12 16.98 -77.86
C VAL A 1129 -53.33 17.52 -78.62
N MET A 1130 -53.46 17.24 -79.92
CA MET A 1130 -54.63 17.64 -80.73
C MET A 1130 -55.93 17.02 -80.21
N THR A 1131 -55.92 15.73 -79.85
CA THR A 1131 -57.10 15.06 -79.30
C THR A 1131 -57.46 15.57 -77.90
N LEU A 1132 -56.48 15.82 -77.02
CA LEU A 1132 -56.72 16.49 -75.74
C LEU A 1132 -57.25 17.91 -75.89
N PHE A 1133 -56.74 18.69 -76.86
CA PHE A 1133 -57.21 20.04 -77.14
C PHE A 1133 -58.66 20.04 -77.69
N LEU A 1134 -58.98 19.13 -78.60
CA LEU A 1134 -60.35 18.91 -79.09
C LEU A 1134 -61.31 18.48 -77.97
N PHE A 1135 -60.88 17.54 -77.11
CA PHE A 1135 -61.68 17.09 -75.97
C PHE A 1135 -61.89 18.21 -74.92
N GLY A 1136 -60.86 19.03 -74.68
CA GLY A 1136 -60.93 20.22 -73.83
C GLY A 1136 -61.86 21.32 -74.38
N LEU A 1137 -61.85 21.54 -75.70
CA LEU A 1137 -62.78 22.46 -76.37
C LEU A 1137 -64.24 21.97 -76.33
N LEU A 1138 -64.46 20.66 -76.43
CA LEU A 1138 -65.79 20.05 -76.31
C LEU A 1138 -66.31 20.10 -74.86
N CYS A 1139 -65.48 19.72 -73.88
CA CYS A 1139 -65.86 19.75 -72.47
C CYS A 1139 -65.99 21.18 -71.91
N GLY A 1140 -65.14 22.11 -72.36
CA GLY A 1140 -65.19 23.52 -71.97
C GLY A 1140 -66.44 24.29 -72.42
N ARG A 1141 -67.24 23.72 -73.33
CA ARG A 1141 -68.57 24.25 -73.69
C ARG A 1141 -69.70 23.75 -72.79
N ILE A 1142 -69.50 22.64 -72.06
CA ILE A 1142 -70.52 22.08 -71.15
C ILE A 1142 -70.51 22.80 -69.80
N THR A 1143 -69.36 23.27 -69.32
CA THR A 1143 -69.22 23.95 -68.02
C THR A 1143 -69.63 25.42 -68.00
N LYS A 1144 -69.91 26.05 -69.16
CA LYS A 1144 -70.19 27.50 -69.26
C LYS A 1144 -71.62 27.93 -68.85
N ARG A 1145 -72.39 27.06 -68.19
CA ARG A 1145 -73.79 27.32 -67.79
C ARG A 1145 -74.06 27.35 -66.27
N VAL A 1146 -73.05 27.15 -65.43
CA VAL A 1146 -73.20 27.17 -63.95
C VAL A 1146 -72.13 28.09 -63.35
N THR A 1147 -72.49 28.79 -62.27
CA THR A 1147 -71.75 29.80 -61.46
C THR A 1147 -71.74 31.25 -61.98
N ARG A 1148 -72.85 31.97 -61.72
CA ARG A 1148 -72.92 33.45 -61.68
C ARG A 1148 -73.26 34.01 -60.27
N GLU A 1149 -73.25 33.19 -59.23
CA GLU A 1149 -73.81 33.55 -57.90
C GLU A 1149 -72.83 33.52 -56.71
N LEU A 1150 -71.56 33.14 -56.89
CA LEU A 1150 -70.60 33.04 -55.76
C LEU A 1150 -69.35 33.88 -55.99
N LYS A 1151 -69.53 35.20 -55.93
CA LYS A 1151 -68.41 36.15 -55.77
C LYS A 1151 -68.79 37.39 -54.95
N ASP A 1152 -69.35 37.14 -53.77
CA ASP A 1152 -69.42 38.09 -52.65
C ASP A 1152 -69.12 37.34 -51.35
N ARG A 1153 -67.83 37.27 -51.00
CA ARG A 1153 -67.23 37.01 -49.67
C ARG A 1153 -65.72 37.03 -49.76
#